data_AF-A0A6J0G8E1-F1
#
_entry.id   AF-A0A6J0G8E1-F1
#
_cell.length_a   1.000
_cell.length_b   1.000
_cell.length_c   1.000
_cell.angle_alpha   90.00
_cell.angle_beta   90.00
_cell.angle_gamma   90.00
#
_symmetry.space_group_name_H-M   'P 1'
#
loop_
_entity.id
_entity.type
_entity.pdbx_description
1 polymer ?
#
loop_
_entity_poly.entity_id
_entity_poly.type
_entity_poly.pdbx_seq_one_letter_code
_entity_poly.pdbx_strand_id
1 'polypeptide(L)'
;MFYPAPEGGSNRKRNMDVKSRNYLLMNRQALEKDIKTSYIMDRMISDEVLTLQEEERVKQQNTQKERAAMLINIILTKDNNSYRSFYNALLHEGYRDLAALLQDGIPAVSSGNRKSSMDGMTSYVKTVLCEGGVPQRPVVFVTRPKLVDAIKKKLYCLGSDPGWVTVYGMAGCGKTVLTAEALRDHQLLEDYFPGGVHWISVGKQDKAGLLIKLQNLCSRLEHDLTLSQRSPLNIEEAKDRLRLLMLRKYPRSLLVLDDIWDSWVLKAFDNQCQVLITSRDRSVTDAVAGNKFEVHVESGLAHEKGLEILSLFVNMKISELPEQANSLVRECKGSPLVISLIGALLRDFPSRWEYYLRQLQNKQFKRIRKSSSYDYEALDEAMSISVEQLNDNYKDYYRDLSILPKDVKVPTKVLCILWDMETEEVEDILQEFVNKSLLFCDRNGKSFHYYLHDLQLDFLTEKNRNQLQELHRNIVNQYKKYYKLKMPVPSQEDCMYWYNFLAYHMAGANMQQELRDLMFSLDWIKAKTELVGPAHLIHEYVEYSSILDQKDSTVRENFQEFLSLNGHLLGRQPFPDIIQLGLCQPETSEVYQQAKLHAQRETGTFYLEWMNKKSLKNLYRLVVRPHRDAVYHACFSKDRQRIASCGADKTLQVFKAESGERLLEINAHDDEILCCAFSADSEFVATCSSDKKVKIWNSRTGQCRRVYEEHSEQVNCCQFNNRSGQYLLATCSNDTFIKLWDVNEKYCRNTMIGHENSVNHCRFSPNDKYVASCSTDGTVKLWAACSGNELKSIEIKDFFKNVDEQPDDVEVLVKCCSWSRNGDMILVVAKNKLLLFDTETCNLLTQVIVSHHSTIQYCDFCPGDELVAVALSHCSVEGTHELGSLCDIFARWIFISDII
;
A
#
# COMPACT_ATOMS: atom_id res chain seq x y z
N MET A 1 65.91 -56.23 13.77
CA MET A 1 64.76 -55.73 12.99
C MET A 1 63.58 -55.64 13.93
N PHE A 2 63.36 -54.46 14.50
CA PHE A 2 62.19 -54.16 15.32
C PHE A 2 61.30 -53.22 14.51
N TYR A 3 60.04 -53.63 14.30
CA TYR A 3 58.99 -52.81 13.70
C TYR A 3 58.65 -51.63 14.63
N PRO A 4 58.57 -50.38 14.15
CA PRO A 4 58.08 -49.28 14.95
C PRO A 4 56.54 -49.27 14.96
N ALA A 5 55.99 -48.98 16.14
CA ALA A 5 54.57 -48.80 16.42
C ALA A 5 53.99 -47.55 15.72
N PRO A 6 52.67 -47.45 15.54
CA PRO A 6 52.04 -46.29 14.91
C PRO A 6 52.08 -45.08 15.85
N GLU A 7 52.61 -43.96 15.36
CA GLU A 7 52.55 -42.67 16.03
C GLU A 7 51.10 -42.25 16.25
N GLY A 8 50.75 -42.04 17.53
CA GLY A 8 49.49 -41.45 17.92
C GLY A 8 49.32 -40.08 17.28
N GLY A 9 48.24 -39.92 16.52
CA GLY A 9 47.83 -38.64 15.95
C GLY A 9 47.63 -37.60 17.04
N SER A 10 48.60 -36.70 17.17
CA SER A 10 48.47 -35.50 17.98
C SER A 10 47.37 -34.61 17.38
N ASN A 11 46.25 -34.46 18.10
CA ASN A 11 45.29 -33.38 17.89
C ASN A 11 45.98 -32.06 18.22
N ARG A 12 46.77 -31.52 17.29
CA ARG A 12 47.22 -30.12 17.33
C ARG A 12 45.96 -29.25 17.30
N LYS A 13 45.62 -28.62 18.42
CA LYS A 13 44.71 -27.47 18.47
C LYS A 13 45.20 -26.48 17.42
N ARG A 14 44.53 -26.41 16.27
CA ARG A 14 44.83 -25.44 15.22
C ARG A 14 44.37 -24.09 15.72
N ASN A 15 45.28 -23.33 16.33
CA ASN A 15 45.02 -21.95 16.70
C ASN A 15 44.82 -21.11 15.44
N MET A 16 43.94 -20.11 15.52
CA MET A 16 43.72 -19.12 14.46
C MET A 16 45.01 -18.42 14.03
N ASP A 17 45.14 -18.14 12.74
CA ASP A 17 46.27 -17.44 12.14
C ASP A 17 46.50 -16.09 12.82
N VAL A 18 47.77 -15.73 13.00
CA VAL A 18 48.18 -14.48 13.67
C VAL A 18 47.59 -13.27 12.94
N LYS A 19 47.50 -13.32 11.61
CA LYS A 19 46.88 -12.27 10.79
C LYS A 19 45.41 -12.08 11.19
N SER A 20 44.60 -13.13 11.12
CA SER A 20 43.17 -13.08 11.44
C SER A 20 42.91 -12.66 12.89
N ARG A 21 43.72 -13.16 13.83
CA ARG A 21 43.66 -12.77 15.23
C ARG A 21 43.93 -11.28 15.42
N ASN A 22 44.92 -10.72 14.72
CA ASN A 22 45.24 -9.29 14.78
C ASN A 22 44.12 -8.41 14.21
N TYR A 23 43.47 -8.81 13.11
CA TYR A 23 42.33 -8.07 12.56
C TYR A 23 41.12 -8.04 13.50
N LEU A 24 40.83 -9.15 14.22
CA LEU A 24 39.80 -9.15 15.26
C LEU A 24 40.16 -8.24 16.43
N LEU A 25 41.43 -8.20 16.84
CA LEU A 25 41.90 -7.34 17.93
C LEU A 25 41.89 -5.86 17.55
N MET A 26 42.33 -5.52 16.33
CA MET A 26 42.34 -4.13 15.83
C MET A 26 40.93 -3.54 15.76
N ASN A 27 39.97 -4.31 15.25
CA ASN A 27 38.59 -3.86 15.06
C ASN A 27 37.66 -4.18 16.24
N ARG A 28 38.22 -4.68 17.36
CA ARG A 28 37.46 -5.15 18.52
C ARG A 28 36.47 -4.12 19.05
N GLN A 29 36.88 -2.86 19.16
CA GLN A 29 36.02 -1.79 19.70
C GLN A 29 34.79 -1.53 18.84
N ALA A 30 34.93 -1.60 17.51
CA ALA A 30 33.81 -1.44 16.59
C ALA A 30 32.85 -2.62 16.68
N LEU A 31 33.40 -3.85 16.71
CA LEU A 31 32.63 -5.08 16.83
C LEU A 31 31.85 -5.15 18.16
N GLU A 32 32.49 -4.81 19.28
CA GLU A 32 31.85 -4.79 20.61
C GLU A 32 30.71 -3.78 20.69
N LYS A 33 30.83 -2.64 20.02
CA LYS A 33 29.82 -1.58 20.09
C LYS A 33 28.54 -1.92 19.32
N ASP A 34 28.69 -2.61 18.19
CA ASP A 34 27.67 -2.60 17.14
C ASP A 34 26.99 -3.96 16.90
N ILE A 35 27.59 -5.06 17.36
CA ILE A 35 27.10 -6.43 17.11
C ILE A 35 26.00 -6.84 18.09
N LYS A 36 24.92 -7.43 17.57
CA LYS A 36 23.95 -8.22 18.33
C LYS A 36 24.27 -9.70 18.18
N THR A 37 24.39 -10.42 19.29
CA THR A 37 25.01 -11.75 19.30
C THR A 37 24.06 -12.90 18.99
N SER A 38 22.76 -12.80 19.29
CA SER A 38 21.79 -13.92 19.21
C SER A 38 21.86 -14.68 17.88
N TYR A 39 21.59 -14.00 16.78
CA TYR A 39 21.53 -14.63 15.46
C TYR A 39 22.88 -15.04 14.88
N ILE A 40 23.96 -14.35 15.28
CA ILE A 40 25.32 -14.75 14.91
C ILE A 40 25.65 -16.08 15.60
N MET A 41 25.29 -16.22 16.87
CA MET A 41 25.49 -17.45 17.63
C MET A 41 24.71 -18.61 17.01
N ASP A 42 23.43 -18.44 16.66
CA ASP A 42 22.63 -19.48 15.99
C ASP A 42 23.33 -20.06 14.75
N ARG A 43 23.92 -19.19 13.92
CA ARG A 43 24.67 -19.60 12.72
C ARG A 43 25.96 -20.32 13.07
N MET A 44 26.71 -19.80 14.03
CA MET A 44 27.94 -20.45 14.47
C MET A 44 27.68 -21.80 15.16
N ILE A 45 26.52 -21.98 15.80
CA ILE A 45 26.07 -23.27 16.35
C ILE A 45 25.71 -24.22 15.20
N SER A 46 24.97 -23.74 14.19
CA SER A 46 24.65 -24.53 12.99
C SER A 46 25.89 -24.96 12.20
N ASP A 47 26.96 -24.16 12.22
CA ASP A 47 28.26 -24.49 11.62
C ASP A 47 29.11 -25.42 12.52
N GLU A 48 28.58 -25.87 13.66
CA GLU A 48 29.24 -26.69 14.69
C GLU A 48 30.49 -26.02 15.30
N VAL A 49 30.58 -24.69 15.20
CA VAL A 49 31.71 -23.90 15.72
C VAL A 49 31.49 -23.49 17.16
N LEU A 50 30.26 -23.15 17.56
CA LEU A 50 29.89 -22.68 18.89
C LEU A 50 29.03 -23.71 19.61
N THR A 51 29.23 -23.88 20.92
CA THR A 51 28.44 -24.81 21.75
C THR A 51 27.31 -24.09 22.49
N LEU A 52 26.24 -24.80 22.84
CA LEU A 52 25.10 -24.25 23.60
C LEU A 52 25.53 -23.70 24.98
N GLN A 53 26.52 -24.32 25.64
CA GLN A 53 27.07 -23.82 26.90
C GLN A 53 27.80 -22.47 26.73
N GLU A 54 28.48 -22.27 25.60
CA GLU A 54 29.13 -20.99 25.29
C GLU A 54 28.10 -19.90 24.99
N GLU A 55 27.00 -20.25 24.32
CA GLU A 55 25.88 -19.35 24.06
C GLU A 55 25.22 -18.87 25.36
N GLU A 56 24.94 -19.78 26.31
CA GLU A 56 24.40 -19.43 27.63
C GLU A 56 25.32 -18.49 28.40
N ARG A 57 26.64 -18.71 28.34
CA ARG A 57 27.64 -17.82 28.97
C ARG A 57 27.66 -16.42 28.36
N VAL A 58 27.38 -16.30 27.07
CA VAL A 58 27.23 -15.00 26.40
C VAL A 58 25.92 -14.35 26.83
N LYS A 59 24.80 -15.09 26.84
CA LYS A 59 23.46 -14.59 27.24
C LYS A 59 23.40 -14.13 28.70
N GLN A 60 24.21 -14.70 29.59
CA GLN A 60 24.34 -14.27 30.98
C GLN A 60 24.90 -12.84 31.16
N GLN A 61 25.48 -12.24 30.13
CA GLN A 61 25.94 -10.85 30.18
C GLN A 61 24.77 -9.89 30.04
N ASN A 62 24.81 -8.78 30.79
CA ASN A 62 23.69 -7.85 30.90
C ASN A 62 23.56 -6.92 29.69
N THR A 63 24.68 -6.42 29.17
CA THR A 63 24.65 -5.43 28.08
C THR A 63 25.03 -6.03 26.73
N GLN A 64 24.49 -5.49 25.62
CA GLN A 64 24.88 -5.89 24.25
C GLN A 64 26.41 -5.86 24.06
N LYS A 65 27.08 -4.84 24.59
CA LYS A 65 28.53 -4.68 24.46
C LYS A 65 29.31 -5.78 25.17
N GLU A 66 28.89 -6.16 26.37
CA GLU A 66 29.50 -7.26 27.12
C GLU A 66 29.23 -8.61 26.47
N ARG A 67 28.00 -8.82 25.95
CA ARG A 67 27.65 -10.01 25.15
C ARG A 67 28.60 -10.14 23.95
N ALA A 68 28.77 -9.06 23.18
CA ALA A 68 29.67 -9.04 22.02
C ALA A 68 31.15 -9.23 22.43
N ALA A 69 31.61 -8.58 23.49
CA ALA A 69 32.96 -8.74 24.00
C ALA A 69 33.26 -10.18 24.44
N MET A 70 32.29 -10.83 25.10
CA MET A 70 32.40 -12.22 25.51
C MET A 70 32.42 -13.17 24.32
N LEU A 71 31.56 -12.94 23.31
CA LEU A 71 31.57 -13.73 22.08
C LEU A 71 32.92 -13.60 21.35
N ILE A 72 33.46 -12.39 21.21
CA ILE A 72 34.77 -12.15 20.58
C ILE A 72 35.89 -12.83 21.36
N ASN A 73 35.85 -12.80 22.70
CA ASN A 73 36.82 -13.52 23.53
C ASN A 73 36.79 -15.04 23.29
N ILE A 74 35.59 -15.62 23.13
CA ILE A 74 35.44 -17.04 22.78
C ILE A 74 36.04 -17.29 21.39
N ILE A 75 35.71 -16.48 20.38
CA ILE A 75 36.19 -16.64 19.00
C ILE A 75 37.71 -16.56 18.91
N LEU A 76 38.35 -15.65 19.66
CA LEU A 76 39.82 -15.52 19.71
C LEU A 76 40.53 -16.78 20.21
N THR A 77 39.84 -17.69 20.90
CA THR A 77 40.41 -18.97 21.37
C THR A 77 40.24 -20.11 20.37
N LYS A 78 39.49 -19.90 19.28
CA LYS A 78 39.15 -20.94 18.30
C LYS A 78 40.03 -20.90 17.04
N ASP A 79 39.65 -21.69 16.04
CA ASP A 79 40.43 -21.96 14.83
C ASP A 79 40.09 -21.00 13.66
N ASN A 80 40.78 -21.17 12.53
CA ASN A 80 40.55 -20.39 11.31
C ASN A 80 39.13 -20.55 10.74
N ASN A 81 38.51 -21.73 10.90
CA ASN A 81 37.13 -21.95 10.45
C ASN A 81 36.15 -21.09 11.26
N SER A 82 36.43 -20.91 12.55
CA SER A 82 35.62 -20.06 13.43
C SER A 82 35.64 -18.60 13.00
N TYR A 83 36.80 -18.07 12.58
CA TYR A 83 36.89 -16.73 12.00
C TYR A 83 36.01 -16.59 10.76
N ARG A 84 36.08 -17.57 9.85
CA ARG A 84 35.31 -17.55 8.60
C ARG A 84 33.82 -17.70 8.83
N SER A 85 33.41 -18.56 9.77
CA SER A 85 32.01 -18.70 10.18
C SER A 85 31.49 -17.39 10.77
N PHE A 86 32.25 -16.76 11.68
CA PHE A 86 31.89 -15.45 12.25
C PHE A 86 31.78 -14.35 11.18
N TYR A 87 32.74 -14.25 10.26
CA TYR A 87 32.68 -13.31 9.13
C TYR A 87 31.45 -13.55 8.24
N ASN A 88 31.17 -14.81 7.92
CA ASN A 88 30.01 -15.19 7.12
C ASN A 88 28.68 -14.91 7.83
N ALA A 89 28.65 -15.06 9.15
CA ALA A 89 27.50 -14.72 9.98
C ALA A 89 27.28 -13.21 10.01
N LEU A 90 28.33 -12.40 10.18
CA LEU A 90 28.23 -10.94 10.11
C LEU A 90 27.65 -10.45 8.77
N LEU A 91 28.13 -11.00 7.65
CA LEU A 91 27.58 -10.70 6.33
C LEU A 91 26.11 -11.11 6.22
N HIS A 92 25.75 -12.29 6.74
CA HIS A 92 24.39 -12.81 6.67
C HIS A 92 23.41 -11.95 7.48
N GLU A 93 23.84 -11.43 8.63
CA GLU A 93 23.05 -10.55 9.49
C GLU A 93 23.10 -9.06 9.06
N GLY A 94 23.77 -8.74 7.95
CA GLY A 94 23.77 -7.40 7.36
C GLY A 94 24.78 -6.42 7.96
N TYR A 95 25.74 -6.87 8.76
CA TYR A 95 26.81 -6.03 9.34
C TYR A 95 27.92 -5.75 8.33
N ARG A 96 27.64 -4.95 7.29
CA ARG A 96 28.56 -4.72 6.17
C ARG A 96 29.83 -4.00 6.56
N ASP A 97 29.70 -2.88 7.27
CA ASP A 97 30.87 -2.08 7.66
C ASP A 97 31.81 -2.91 8.54
N LEU A 98 31.24 -3.68 9.48
CA LEU A 98 32.01 -4.57 10.34
C LEU A 98 32.63 -5.76 9.58
N ALA A 99 31.90 -6.32 8.61
CA ALA A 99 32.43 -7.38 7.77
C ALA A 99 33.56 -6.85 6.86
N ALA A 100 33.41 -5.66 6.27
CA ALA A 100 34.44 -5.02 5.46
C ALA A 100 35.75 -4.84 6.25
N LEU A 101 35.66 -4.45 7.52
CA LEU A 101 36.82 -4.37 8.43
C LEU A 101 37.54 -5.70 8.65
N LEU A 102 36.84 -6.84 8.48
CA LEU A 102 37.38 -8.19 8.68
C LEU A 102 37.76 -8.91 7.37
N GLN A 103 37.46 -8.33 6.21
CA GLN A 103 37.64 -8.97 4.90
C GLN A 103 39.11 -9.29 4.60
N ASP A 104 40.03 -8.36 4.89
CA ASP A 104 41.47 -8.55 4.62
C ASP A 104 42.13 -9.56 5.57
N GLY A 105 41.44 -9.91 6.67
CA GLY A 105 41.88 -10.85 7.69
C GLY A 105 41.52 -12.31 7.41
N ILE A 106 40.80 -12.62 6.33
CA ILE A 106 40.33 -13.98 6.03
C ILE A 106 41.53 -14.92 5.75
N PRO A 107 41.66 -16.06 6.48
CA PRO A 107 42.73 -17.04 6.25
C PRO A 107 42.67 -17.65 4.84
N ALA A 108 43.82 -17.74 4.17
CA ALA A 108 43.95 -18.43 2.89
C ALA A 108 44.26 -19.91 3.11
N VAL A 109 43.27 -20.80 3.02
CA VAL A 109 43.50 -22.27 3.00
C VAL A 109 42.61 -22.96 1.97
N SER A 110 43.27 -23.87 1.24
CA SER A 110 42.83 -24.83 0.20
C SER A 110 41.34 -24.94 -0.10
N SER A 111 41.05 -24.88 -1.40
CA SER A 111 39.83 -25.21 -2.15
C SER A 111 39.26 -26.63 -1.93
N GLY A 112 39.24 -27.12 -0.68
CA GLY A 112 38.80 -28.46 -0.30
C GLY A 112 37.42 -28.54 0.35
N ASN A 113 36.87 -27.45 0.91
CA ASN A 113 35.50 -27.46 1.44
C ASN A 113 34.48 -27.11 0.34
N ARG A 114 34.30 -28.04 -0.59
CA ARG A 114 33.18 -28.11 -1.55
C ARG A 114 31.79 -28.28 -0.90
N LYS A 115 31.63 -27.97 0.39
CA LYS A 115 30.29 -27.81 1.00
C LYS A 115 29.70 -26.42 0.73
N SER A 116 30.53 -25.38 0.51
CA SER A 116 30.03 -24.05 0.13
C SER A 116 29.70 -23.91 -1.37
N SER A 117 30.04 -24.91 -2.19
CA SER A 117 29.79 -24.88 -3.64
C SER A 117 28.47 -25.56 -4.06
N MET A 118 27.76 -26.22 -3.14
CA MET A 118 26.44 -26.81 -3.46
C MET A 118 25.25 -25.91 -3.14
N ASP A 119 25.43 -24.85 -2.33
CA ASP A 119 24.32 -23.97 -1.89
C ASP A 119 24.27 -22.62 -2.62
N GLY A 120 25.08 -22.42 -3.68
CA GLY A 120 25.08 -21.19 -4.52
C GLY A 120 25.45 -19.87 -3.82
N MET A 121 25.69 -19.90 -2.50
CA MET A 121 25.69 -18.72 -1.65
C MET A 121 27.09 -18.09 -1.48
N THR A 122 27.43 -17.15 -2.35
CA THR A 122 28.68 -16.37 -2.29
C THR A 122 28.55 -15.16 -1.35
N SER A 123 29.69 -14.53 -0.98
CA SER A 123 29.68 -13.28 -0.22
C SER A 123 28.94 -12.17 -0.98
N TYR A 124 29.10 -12.12 -2.31
CA TYR A 124 28.37 -11.21 -3.19
C TYR A 124 26.85 -11.37 -3.06
N VAL A 125 26.33 -12.60 -3.19
CA VAL A 125 24.89 -12.88 -3.08
C VAL A 125 24.36 -12.43 -1.71
N LYS A 126 25.09 -12.69 -0.63
CA LYS A 126 24.69 -12.24 0.72
C LYS A 126 24.59 -10.72 0.80
N THR A 127 25.59 -10.00 0.29
CA THR A 127 25.60 -8.53 0.32
C THR A 127 24.42 -7.95 -0.46
N VAL A 128 24.21 -8.41 -1.70
CA VAL A 128 23.13 -7.91 -2.58
C VAL A 128 21.74 -8.19 -2.00
N LEU A 129 21.52 -9.38 -1.42
CA LEU A 129 20.22 -9.72 -0.84
C LEU A 129 19.94 -8.96 0.46
N CYS A 130 20.95 -8.75 1.30
CA CYS A 130 20.84 -7.90 2.48
C CYS A 130 20.62 -6.42 2.08
N GLU A 131 21.22 -5.95 0.98
CA GLU A 131 20.96 -4.63 0.38
C GLU A 131 19.52 -4.46 -0.05
N GLY A 132 18.97 -5.49 -0.68
CA GLY A 132 17.59 -5.50 -1.09
C GLY A 132 16.58 -5.58 0.04
N GLY A 133 16.99 -5.94 1.25
CA GLY A 133 16.06 -6.29 2.34
C GLY A 133 15.31 -7.58 2.05
N VAL A 134 15.93 -8.53 1.34
CA VAL A 134 15.33 -9.83 1.04
C VAL A 134 15.24 -10.66 2.32
N PRO A 135 14.05 -11.20 2.68
CA PRO A 135 13.88 -11.99 3.90
C PRO A 135 14.85 -13.17 3.99
N GLN A 136 15.38 -13.40 5.18
CA GLN A 136 16.23 -14.54 5.46
C GLN A 136 15.46 -15.87 5.41
N ARG A 137 16.19 -16.98 5.26
CA ARG A 137 15.61 -18.32 5.33
C ARG A 137 14.92 -18.52 6.70
N PRO A 138 13.77 -19.21 6.76
CA PRO A 138 13.11 -19.54 8.02
C PRO A 138 14.01 -20.42 8.91
N VAL A 139 13.66 -20.52 10.20
CA VAL A 139 14.42 -21.30 11.22
C VAL A 139 14.73 -22.72 10.73
N VAL A 140 13.73 -23.39 10.15
CA VAL A 140 13.89 -24.66 9.46
C VAL A 140 13.46 -24.47 8.02
N PHE A 141 14.31 -24.89 7.08
CA PHE A 141 14.11 -24.71 5.65
C PHE A 141 14.28 -26.03 4.90
N VAL A 142 13.39 -26.28 3.95
CA VAL A 142 13.41 -27.46 3.08
C VAL A 142 13.38 -27.02 1.62
N THR A 143 14.25 -27.61 0.81
CA THR A 143 14.42 -27.23 -0.60
C THR A 143 13.28 -27.75 -1.49
N ARG A 144 12.80 -26.90 -2.40
CA ARG A 144 11.78 -27.19 -3.43
C ARG A 144 12.32 -26.89 -4.84
N PRO A 145 13.30 -27.68 -5.34
CA PRO A 145 14.07 -27.33 -6.53
C PRO A 145 13.20 -27.15 -7.78
N LYS A 146 12.19 -28.00 -7.99
CA LYS A 146 11.29 -27.91 -9.15
C LYS A 146 10.63 -26.53 -9.32
N LEU A 147 10.17 -25.93 -8.22
CA LEU A 147 9.52 -24.61 -8.25
C LEU A 147 10.53 -23.48 -8.31
N VAL A 148 11.64 -23.60 -7.57
CA VAL A 148 12.74 -22.62 -7.61
C VAL A 148 13.30 -22.50 -9.04
N ASP A 149 13.56 -23.63 -9.69
CA ASP A 149 14.05 -23.67 -11.08
C ASP A 149 13.01 -23.13 -12.06
N ALA A 150 11.71 -23.33 -11.79
CA ALA A 150 10.64 -22.74 -12.60
C ALA A 150 10.63 -21.21 -12.50
N ILE A 151 10.76 -20.66 -11.28
CA ILE A 151 10.84 -19.21 -11.06
C ILE A 151 12.10 -18.66 -11.75
N LYS A 152 13.27 -19.29 -11.56
CA LYS A 152 14.52 -18.89 -12.21
C LYS A 152 14.40 -18.88 -13.73
N LYS A 153 13.80 -19.92 -14.33
CA LYS A 153 13.56 -19.96 -15.78
C LYS A 153 12.71 -18.79 -16.27
N LYS A 154 11.66 -18.42 -15.52
CA LYS A 154 10.83 -17.25 -15.88
C LYS A 154 11.58 -15.93 -15.70
N LEU A 155 12.44 -15.81 -14.70
CA LEU A 155 13.32 -14.66 -14.53
C LEU A 155 14.33 -14.54 -15.69
N TYR A 156 14.92 -15.65 -16.14
CA TYR A 156 15.79 -15.65 -17.32
C TYR A 156 15.07 -15.21 -18.60
N CYS A 157 13.77 -15.52 -18.73
CA CYS A 157 12.96 -15.08 -19.87
C CYS A 157 12.71 -13.56 -19.92
N LEU A 158 12.92 -12.82 -18.82
CA LEU A 158 12.79 -11.36 -18.82
C LEU A 158 13.94 -10.69 -19.61
N GLY A 159 15.14 -11.30 -19.63
CA GLY A 159 16.31 -10.71 -20.27
C GLY A 159 16.67 -9.35 -19.68
N SER A 160 16.79 -8.33 -20.53
CA SER A 160 16.98 -6.92 -20.15
C SER A 160 15.71 -6.08 -20.22
N ASP A 161 14.60 -6.66 -20.69
CA ASP A 161 13.37 -5.93 -20.96
C ASP A 161 12.53 -5.81 -19.68
N PRO A 162 11.72 -4.75 -19.55
CA PRO A 162 10.75 -4.64 -18.47
C PRO A 162 9.69 -5.74 -18.59
N GLY A 163 9.29 -6.27 -17.45
CA GLY A 163 8.32 -7.36 -17.43
C GLY A 163 8.02 -7.85 -16.02
N TRP A 164 7.04 -8.75 -15.96
CA TRP A 164 6.39 -9.19 -14.73
C TRP A 164 6.51 -10.70 -14.60
N VAL A 165 7.03 -11.15 -13.46
CA VAL A 165 6.98 -12.56 -13.07
C VAL A 165 6.09 -12.67 -11.84
N THR A 166 5.02 -13.46 -11.93
CA THR A 166 4.01 -13.60 -10.87
C THR A 166 4.05 -14.99 -10.28
N VAL A 167 4.40 -15.07 -8.99
CA VAL A 167 4.33 -16.28 -8.17
C VAL A 167 3.03 -16.24 -7.39
N TYR A 168 2.06 -17.06 -7.78
CA TYR A 168 0.73 -17.05 -7.16
C TYR A 168 0.33 -18.39 -6.55
N GLY A 169 -0.52 -18.35 -5.52
CA GLY A 169 -0.94 -19.52 -4.76
C GLY A 169 -1.55 -19.17 -3.40
N MET A 170 -2.01 -20.19 -2.67
CA MET A 170 -2.75 -20.02 -1.41
C MET A 170 -1.96 -19.24 -0.33
N ALA A 171 -2.65 -18.55 0.59
CA ALA A 171 -1.99 -17.94 1.75
C ALA A 171 -1.21 -18.99 2.57
N GLY A 172 0.00 -18.66 3.04
CA GLY A 172 0.82 -19.57 3.83
C GLY A 172 1.50 -20.73 3.08
N CYS A 173 1.32 -20.89 1.75
CA CYS A 173 1.94 -21.99 0.99
C CYS A 173 3.46 -21.83 0.71
N GLY A 174 4.07 -20.73 1.18
CA GLY A 174 5.51 -20.48 1.09
C GLY A 174 5.99 -19.69 -0.14
N LYS A 175 5.12 -18.90 -0.78
CA LYS A 175 5.46 -18.06 -1.96
C LYS A 175 6.63 -17.11 -1.70
N THR A 176 6.55 -16.34 -0.62
CA THR A 176 7.60 -15.41 -0.16
C THR A 176 8.94 -16.11 -0.02
N VAL A 177 8.96 -17.29 0.62
CA VAL A 177 10.18 -18.09 0.84
C VAL A 177 10.73 -18.64 -0.48
N LEU A 178 9.88 -19.16 -1.36
CA LEU A 178 10.27 -19.65 -2.69
C LEU A 178 10.89 -18.55 -3.55
N THR A 179 10.30 -17.36 -3.50
CA THR A 179 10.73 -16.18 -4.26
C THR A 179 12.08 -15.70 -3.76
N ALA A 180 12.25 -15.57 -2.44
CA ALA A 180 13.55 -15.24 -1.83
C ALA A 180 14.63 -16.30 -2.14
N GLU A 181 14.28 -17.59 -2.17
CA GLU A 181 15.21 -18.67 -2.52
C GLU A 181 15.61 -18.64 -4.01
N ALA A 182 14.69 -18.30 -4.92
CA ALA A 182 15.02 -18.17 -6.34
C ALA A 182 16.09 -17.10 -6.60
N LEU A 183 16.15 -16.06 -5.76
CA LEU A 183 17.12 -14.97 -5.85
C LEU A 183 18.47 -15.30 -5.18
N ARG A 184 18.56 -16.40 -4.42
CA ARG A 184 19.81 -16.86 -3.76
C ARG A 184 20.73 -17.62 -4.72
N ASP A 185 20.87 -17.11 -5.94
CA ASP A 185 21.70 -17.70 -6.99
C ASP A 185 22.70 -16.68 -7.53
N HIS A 186 23.97 -17.04 -7.49
CA HIS A 186 25.06 -16.16 -7.89
C HIS A 186 25.01 -15.80 -9.37
N GLN A 187 24.75 -16.79 -10.24
CA GLN A 187 24.71 -16.59 -11.68
C GLN A 187 23.56 -15.67 -12.08
N LEU A 188 22.37 -15.88 -11.50
CA LEU A 188 21.20 -15.05 -11.75
C LEU A 188 21.46 -13.57 -11.38
N LEU A 189 22.03 -13.31 -10.21
CA LEU A 189 22.26 -11.94 -9.73
C LEU A 189 23.40 -11.23 -10.47
N GLU A 190 24.46 -11.94 -10.86
CA GLU A 190 25.59 -11.33 -11.55
C GLU A 190 25.27 -11.06 -13.03
N ASP A 191 24.67 -12.02 -13.72
CA ASP A 191 24.48 -11.94 -15.18
C ASP A 191 23.24 -11.12 -15.55
N TYR A 192 22.12 -11.29 -14.81
CA TYR A 192 20.82 -10.70 -15.17
C TYR A 192 20.46 -9.47 -14.33
N PHE A 193 20.81 -9.46 -13.04
CA PHE A 193 20.45 -8.36 -12.12
C PHE A 193 21.64 -7.70 -11.42
N PRO A 194 22.65 -7.20 -12.18
CA PRO A 194 23.84 -6.59 -11.58
C PRO A 194 23.54 -5.28 -10.85
N GLY A 195 22.39 -4.65 -11.12
CA GLY A 195 21.90 -3.48 -10.38
C GLY A 195 21.37 -3.82 -8.97
N GLY A 196 21.32 -5.10 -8.62
CA GLY A 196 20.84 -5.60 -7.34
C GLY A 196 19.35 -5.93 -7.34
N VAL A 197 18.84 -6.23 -6.15
CA VAL A 197 17.45 -6.59 -5.89
C VAL A 197 16.89 -5.64 -4.84
N HIS A 198 15.63 -5.25 -4.95
CA HIS A 198 14.94 -4.44 -3.93
C HIS A 198 13.63 -5.10 -3.53
N TRP A 199 13.49 -5.47 -2.25
CA TRP A 199 12.34 -6.16 -1.71
C TRP A 199 11.38 -5.22 -0.98
N ILE A 200 10.08 -5.36 -1.21
CA ILE A 200 9.03 -4.57 -0.58
C ILE A 200 7.90 -5.47 -0.13
N SER A 201 7.60 -5.43 1.17
CA SER A 201 6.40 -6.03 1.74
C SER A 201 5.23 -5.05 1.59
N VAL A 202 4.36 -5.32 0.62
CA VAL A 202 3.21 -4.46 0.26
C VAL A 202 2.00 -4.88 1.07
N GLY A 203 1.48 -6.09 0.86
CA GLY A 203 0.29 -6.57 1.55
C GLY A 203 -1.01 -5.88 1.09
N LYS A 204 -2.06 -5.94 1.92
CA LYS A 204 -3.35 -5.28 1.61
C LYS A 204 -3.27 -3.81 2.03
N GLN A 205 -3.25 -2.91 1.07
CA GLN A 205 -3.05 -1.47 1.30
C GLN A 205 -4.22 -0.63 0.76
N ASP A 206 -4.45 0.50 1.40
CA ASP A 206 -5.17 1.65 0.85
C ASP A 206 -4.17 2.65 0.21
N LYS A 207 -4.65 3.76 -0.35
CA LYS A 207 -3.77 4.76 -0.99
C LYS A 207 -2.76 5.36 -0.01
N ALA A 208 -3.18 5.69 1.20
CA ALA A 208 -2.31 6.28 2.22
C ALA A 208 -1.23 5.29 2.71
N GLY A 209 -1.61 4.03 2.93
CA GLY A 209 -0.69 2.95 3.28
C GLY A 209 0.31 2.66 2.16
N LEU A 210 -0.13 2.62 0.89
CA LEU A 210 0.76 2.46 -0.25
C LEU A 210 1.77 3.62 -0.36
N LEU A 211 1.33 4.85 -0.13
CA LEU A 211 2.21 6.02 -0.11
C LEU A 211 3.33 5.86 0.93
N ILE A 212 3.00 5.42 2.15
CA ILE A 212 4.01 5.16 3.20
C ILE A 212 5.04 4.12 2.72
N LYS A 213 4.59 3.04 2.05
CA LYS A 213 5.48 2.01 1.49
C LYS A 213 6.40 2.57 0.42
N LEU A 214 5.88 3.41 -0.47
CA LEU A 214 6.65 4.07 -1.53
C LEU A 214 7.63 5.10 -0.98
N GLN A 215 7.25 5.88 0.05
CA GLN A 215 8.15 6.80 0.75
C GLN A 215 9.33 6.04 1.39
N ASN A 216 9.03 4.94 2.08
CA ASN A 216 10.06 4.08 2.69
C ASN A 216 10.98 3.46 1.64
N LEU A 217 10.45 3.10 0.46
CA LEU A 217 11.25 2.60 -0.65
C LEU A 217 12.15 3.69 -1.22
N CYS A 218 11.61 4.87 -1.53
CA CYS A 218 12.38 5.99 -2.08
C CYS A 218 13.52 6.37 -1.12
N SER A 219 13.22 6.50 0.18
CA SER A 219 14.21 6.77 1.22
C SER A 219 15.34 5.74 1.23
N ARG A 220 15.02 4.44 1.06
CA ARG A 220 16.01 3.36 1.00
C ARG A 220 16.89 3.41 -0.26
N LEU A 221 16.34 3.82 -1.40
CA LEU A 221 17.09 3.93 -2.66
C LEU A 221 17.95 5.21 -2.71
N GLU A 222 17.60 6.23 -1.92
CA GLU A 222 18.18 7.57 -1.95
C GLU A 222 19.25 7.83 -0.90
N HIS A 223 19.80 6.80 -0.26
CA HIS A 223 20.86 6.93 0.75
C HIS A 223 22.08 7.80 0.32
N ASP A 224 22.23 8.11 -0.98
CA ASP A 224 23.20 9.09 -1.50
C ASP A 224 22.50 10.38 -1.97
N LEU A 225 22.71 11.46 -1.21
CA LEU A 225 22.09 12.80 -1.16
C LEU A 225 21.92 13.65 -2.46
N THR A 226 21.74 13.08 -3.64
CA THR A 226 21.88 13.86 -4.90
C THR A 226 20.58 14.37 -5.53
N LEU A 227 19.40 13.80 -5.24
CA LEU A 227 18.19 14.07 -6.05
C LEU A 227 17.06 14.84 -5.33
N SER A 228 16.96 14.76 -4.00
CA SER A 228 16.11 15.62 -3.14
C SER A 228 16.09 15.05 -1.73
N GLN A 229 16.18 15.88 -0.68
CA GLN A 229 16.19 15.39 0.71
C GLN A 229 14.80 14.98 1.25
N ARG A 230 13.70 15.27 0.53
CA ARG A 230 12.34 15.01 1.04
C ARG A 230 11.78 13.67 0.57
N SER A 231 10.85 13.12 1.34
CA SER A 231 9.96 12.04 0.92
C SER A 231 8.94 12.53 -0.13
N PRO A 232 8.49 11.67 -1.07
CA PRO A 232 7.43 12.03 -2.01
C PRO A 232 6.09 12.25 -1.29
N LEU A 233 5.31 13.26 -1.68
CA LEU A 233 4.10 13.67 -0.95
C LEU A 233 2.81 12.98 -1.42
N ASN A 234 2.82 12.43 -2.64
CA ASN A 234 1.70 11.70 -3.24
C ASN A 234 2.22 10.48 -4.03
N ILE A 235 1.30 9.61 -4.44
CA ILE A 235 1.64 8.35 -5.13
C ILE A 235 2.25 8.64 -6.51
N GLU A 236 1.78 9.66 -7.22
CA GLU A 236 2.27 10.02 -8.56
C GLU A 236 3.71 10.54 -8.52
N GLU A 237 4.03 11.46 -7.61
CA GLU A 237 5.41 11.92 -7.38
C GLU A 237 6.30 10.75 -6.96
N ALA A 238 5.80 9.87 -6.09
CA ALA A 238 6.55 8.68 -5.67
C ALA A 238 6.82 7.74 -6.85
N LYS A 239 5.83 7.53 -7.72
CA LYS A 239 5.94 6.72 -8.94
C LYS A 239 7.00 7.31 -9.88
N ASP A 240 6.91 8.59 -10.20
CA ASP A 240 7.86 9.26 -11.10
C ASP A 240 9.28 9.28 -10.53
N ARG A 241 9.41 9.50 -9.22
CA ARG A 241 10.70 9.47 -8.54
C ARG A 241 11.30 8.08 -8.54
N LEU A 242 10.50 7.04 -8.26
CA LEU A 242 10.93 5.66 -8.36
C LEU A 242 11.38 5.31 -9.78
N ARG A 243 10.64 5.74 -10.81
CA ARG A 243 11.03 5.58 -12.22
C ARG A 243 12.40 6.19 -12.50
N LEU A 244 12.68 7.40 -12.01
CA LEU A 244 13.99 8.04 -12.18
C LEU A 244 15.12 7.30 -11.44
N LEU A 245 14.87 6.84 -10.21
CA LEU A 245 15.86 6.11 -9.42
C LEU A 245 16.21 4.76 -10.05
N MET A 246 15.20 3.99 -10.46
CA MET A 246 15.40 2.68 -11.08
C MET A 246 16.08 2.82 -12.45
N LEU A 247 15.73 3.84 -13.24
CA LEU A 247 16.34 4.05 -14.55
C LEU A 247 17.79 4.56 -14.47
N ARG A 248 18.08 5.52 -13.57
CA ARG A 248 19.38 6.22 -13.51
C ARG A 248 20.37 5.63 -12.51
N LYS A 249 19.90 5.28 -11.31
CA LYS A 249 20.77 4.85 -10.20
C LYS A 249 20.91 3.33 -10.13
N TYR A 250 19.82 2.59 -10.37
CA TYR A 250 19.79 1.13 -10.28
C TYR A 250 19.39 0.46 -11.60
N PRO A 251 20.11 0.70 -12.71
CA PRO A 251 19.77 0.08 -13.98
C PRO A 251 19.93 -1.44 -13.91
N ARG A 252 18.99 -2.17 -14.54
CA ARG A 252 18.95 -3.65 -14.52
C ARG A 252 18.93 -4.22 -13.08
N SER A 253 18.12 -3.61 -12.22
CA SER A 253 17.78 -4.13 -10.90
C SER A 253 16.41 -4.80 -10.91
N LEU A 254 16.19 -5.74 -10.00
CA LEU A 254 14.92 -6.44 -9.84
C LEU A 254 14.13 -5.85 -8.66
N LEU A 255 12.89 -5.43 -8.92
CA LEU A 255 11.96 -5.04 -7.87
C LEU A 255 11.10 -6.24 -7.45
N VAL A 256 11.08 -6.56 -6.16
CA VAL A 256 10.27 -7.66 -5.63
C VAL A 256 9.15 -7.12 -4.76
N LEU A 257 7.92 -7.40 -5.16
CA LEU A 257 6.70 -6.95 -4.49
C LEU A 257 6.01 -8.14 -3.84
N ASP A 258 5.95 -8.15 -2.51
CA ASP A 258 5.45 -9.27 -1.72
C ASP A 258 4.00 -9.04 -1.25
N ASP A 259 3.18 -10.09 -1.43
CA ASP A 259 1.76 -10.22 -1.12
C ASP A 259 0.89 -9.08 -1.69
N ILE A 260 0.84 -8.95 -3.01
CA ILE A 260 -0.05 -7.99 -3.68
C ILE A 260 -1.49 -8.50 -3.69
N TRP A 261 -2.43 -7.63 -3.32
CA TRP A 261 -3.86 -7.95 -3.31
C TRP A 261 -4.64 -7.32 -4.46
N ASP A 262 -4.32 -6.08 -4.84
CA ASP A 262 -5.12 -5.32 -5.80
C ASP A 262 -4.29 -4.88 -7.00
N SER A 263 -4.91 -4.89 -8.18
CA SER A 263 -4.27 -4.55 -9.45
C SER A 263 -3.87 -3.07 -9.55
N TRP A 264 -4.59 -2.16 -8.88
CA TRP A 264 -4.26 -0.72 -8.90
C TRP A 264 -2.92 -0.40 -8.21
N VAL A 265 -2.52 -1.20 -7.21
CA VAL A 265 -1.23 -1.05 -6.53
C VAL A 265 -0.08 -1.24 -7.52
N LEU A 266 -0.24 -2.17 -8.46
CA LEU A 266 0.76 -2.42 -9.49
C LEU A 266 0.91 -1.27 -10.48
N LYS A 267 -0.16 -0.48 -10.73
CA LYS A 267 -0.08 0.73 -11.57
C LYS A 267 0.91 1.76 -11.00
N ALA A 268 1.12 1.79 -9.68
CA ALA A 268 2.11 2.66 -9.03
C ALA A 268 3.57 2.19 -9.25
N PHE A 269 3.76 0.91 -9.53
CA PHE A 269 5.08 0.31 -9.80
C PHE A 269 5.36 0.07 -11.27
N ASP A 270 4.40 0.36 -12.15
CA ASP A 270 4.54 0.27 -13.61
C ASP A 270 5.43 1.41 -14.14
N ASN A 271 6.73 1.22 -13.97
CA ASN A 271 7.79 2.20 -14.23
C ASN A 271 8.86 1.66 -15.18
N GLN A 272 8.48 0.77 -16.11
CA GLN A 272 9.42 0.09 -17.03
C GLN A 272 10.55 -0.65 -16.27
N CYS A 273 10.20 -1.27 -15.14
CA CYS A 273 11.11 -2.04 -14.32
C CYS A 273 10.92 -3.55 -14.55
N GLN A 274 11.91 -4.34 -14.14
CA GLN A 274 11.75 -5.79 -14.00
C GLN A 274 11.16 -6.05 -12.62
N VAL A 275 10.00 -6.71 -12.57
CA VAL A 275 9.26 -6.89 -11.33
C VAL A 275 8.89 -8.34 -11.08
N LEU A 276 9.19 -8.83 -9.89
CA LEU A 276 8.81 -10.15 -9.38
C LEU A 276 7.75 -9.96 -8.30
N ILE A 277 6.58 -10.56 -8.47
CA ILE A 277 5.42 -10.39 -7.62
C ILE A 277 5.11 -11.70 -6.92
N THR A 278 4.78 -11.64 -5.63
CA THR A 278 4.02 -12.71 -4.96
C THR A 278 2.58 -12.24 -4.73
N SER A 279 1.60 -13.09 -5.05
CA SER A 279 0.19 -12.77 -4.83
C SER A 279 -0.63 -14.02 -4.51
N ARG A 280 -1.82 -13.81 -3.96
CA ARG A 280 -2.83 -14.86 -3.77
C ARG A 280 -3.70 -15.01 -5.01
N ASP A 281 -3.82 -13.95 -5.79
CA ASP A 281 -4.63 -13.89 -7.00
C ASP A 281 -3.73 -13.71 -8.23
N ARG A 282 -4.06 -14.42 -9.30
CA ARG A 282 -3.36 -14.26 -10.59
C ARG A 282 -3.78 -12.96 -11.29
N SER A 283 -5.02 -12.52 -11.08
CA SER A 283 -5.65 -11.42 -11.83
C SER A 283 -5.03 -10.05 -11.56
N VAL A 284 -4.22 -9.92 -10.50
CA VAL A 284 -3.58 -8.65 -10.14
C VAL A 284 -2.76 -8.05 -11.29
N THR A 285 -2.15 -8.90 -12.13
CA THR A 285 -1.34 -8.44 -13.26
C THR A 285 -2.15 -8.05 -14.49
N ASP A 286 -3.47 -8.26 -14.51
CA ASP A 286 -4.31 -7.90 -15.66
C ASP A 286 -4.32 -6.39 -15.93
N ALA A 287 -4.15 -5.58 -14.88
CA ALA A 287 -4.15 -4.11 -14.99
C ALA A 287 -2.87 -3.51 -15.59
N VAL A 288 -1.81 -4.30 -15.79
CA VAL A 288 -0.51 -3.79 -16.25
C VAL A 288 -0.18 -4.31 -17.65
N ALA A 289 0.55 -3.54 -18.43
CA ALA A 289 1.03 -3.95 -19.76
C ALA A 289 2.43 -4.58 -19.71
N GLY A 290 2.84 -5.23 -20.81
CA GLY A 290 4.18 -5.81 -20.98
C GLY A 290 4.23 -7.33 -20.86
N ASN A 291 5.46 -7.88 -20.86
CA ASN A 291 5.69 -9.32 -20.81
C ASN A 291 5.31 -9.87 -19.42
N LYS A 292 4.43 -10.88 -19.38
CA LYS A 292 3.94 -11.50 -18.14
C LYS A 292 4.27 -12.98 -18.12
N PHE A 293 4.83 -13.44 -17.02
CA PHE A 293 5.14 -14.84 -16.78
C PHE A 293 4.55 -15.28 -15.46
N GLU A 294 3.87 -16.43 -15.45
CA GLU A 294 3.20 -16.94 -14.26
C GLU A 294 3.86 -18.24 -13.76
N VAL A 295 3.93 -18.37 -12.44
CA VAL A 295 4.34 -19.58 -11.74
C VAL A 295 3.32 -19.89 -10.64
N HIS A 296 2.60 -20.99 -10.81
CA HIS A 296 1.66 -21.49 -9.82
C HIS A 296 2.38 -22.26 -8.71
N VAL A 297 2.05 -21.94 -7.45
CA VAL A 297 2.51 -22.66 -6.26
C VAL A 297 1.35 -23.44 -5.67
N GLU A 298 1.53 -24.76 -5.56
CA GLU A 298 0.58 -25.67 -4.92
C GLU A 298 0.24 -25.22 -3.48
N SER A 299 -1.02 -25.43 -3.08
CA SER A 299 -1.55 -24.98 -1.78
C SER A 299 -0.86 -25.61 -0.56
N GLY A 300 -0.29 -26.80 -0.72
CA GLY A 300 0.44 -27.52 0.32
C GLY A 300 1.74 -28.13 -0.18
N LEU A 301 2.60 -28.50 0.76
CA LEU A 301 3.80 -29.28 0.52
C LEU A 301 3.45 -30.75 0.26
N ALA A 302 4.27 -31.40 -0.56
CA ALA A 302 4.26 -32.84 -0.68
C ALA A 302 4.51 -33.50 0.68
N HIS A 303 3.85 -34.64 0.93
CA HIS A 303 3.88 -35.34 2.21
C HIS A 303 5.31 -35.61 2.72
N GLU A 304 6.21 -36.06 1.84
CA GLU A 304 7.62 -36.30 2.14
C GLU A 304 8.35 -35.04 2.64
N LYS A 305 8.08 -33.89 2.01
CA LYS A 305 8.66 -32.60 2.40
C LYS A 305 8.11 -32.10 3.73
N GLY A 306 6.85 -32.40 4.04
CA GLY A 306 6.27 -32.14 5.36
C GLY A 306 6.96 -32.94 6.47
N LEU A 307 7.24 -34.23 6.22
CA LEU A 307 8.02 -35.06 7.15
C LEU A 307 9.46 -34.58 7.29
N GLU A 308 10.08 -34.12 6.20
CA GLU A 308 11.43 -33.54 6.22
C GLU A 308 11.48 -32.32 7.16
N ILE A 309 10.48 -31.42 7.11
CA ILE A 309 10.39 -30.29 8.04
C ILE A 309 10.33 -30.78 9.50
N LEU A 310 9.42 -31.72 9.82
CA LEU A 310 9.32 -32.26 11.18
C LEU A 310 10.64 -32.90 11.63
N SER A 311 11.28 -33.67 10.74
CA SER A 311 12.55 -34.36 10.99
C SER A 311 13.67 -33.39 11.39
N LEU A 312 13.74 -32.23 10.72
CA LEU A 312 14.71 -31.19 11.02
C LEU A 312 14.41 -30.46 12.34
N PHE A 313 13.13 -30.25 12.67
CA PHE A 313 12.74 -29.65 13.96
C PHE A 313 13.07 -30.55 15.16
N VAL A 314 12.78 -31.85 15.07
CA VAL A 314 13.05 -32.81 16.17
C VAL A 314 14.47 -33.39 16.13
N ASN A 315 15.27 -33.03 15.12
CA ASN A 315 16.62 -33.53 14.90
C ASN A 315 16.70 -35.07 14.83
N MET A 316 15.76 -35.70 14.12
CA MET A 316 15.68 -37.15 13.89
C MET A 316 15.70 -37.45 12.39
N LYS A 317 16.12 -38.65 11.99
CA LYS A 317 15.99 -39.06 10.57
C LYS A 317 14.54 -39.40 10.24
N ILE A 318 14.13 -39.24 8.98
CA ILE A 318 12.77 -39.55 8.53
C ILE A 318 12.36 -41.00 8.85
N SER A 319 13.31 -41.95 8.80
CA SER A 319 13.10 -43.36 9.16
C SER A 319 12.85 -43.62 10.65
N GLU A 320 13.22 -42.68 11.52
CA GLU A 320 13.13 -42.79 12.97
C GLU A 320 11.91 -42.05 13.53
N LEU A 321 11.13 -41.37 12.68
CA LEU A 321 9.93 -40.66 13.08
C LEU A 321 8.80 -41.64 13.49
N PRO A 322 8.01 -41.29 14.52
CA PRO A 322 6.89 -42.11 14.95
C PRO A 322 5.76 -42.13 13.91
N GLU A 323 4.91 -43.17 13.91
CA GLU A 323 3.82 -43.28 12.93
C GLU A 323 2.83 -42.10 12.98
N GLN A 324 2.66 -41.49 14.14
CA GLN A 324 1.86 -40.27 14.33
C GLN A 324 2.33 -39.11 13.45
N ALA A 325 3.62 -39.05 13.07
CA ALA A 325 4.15 -38.01 12.19
C ALA A 325 3.45 -37.99 10.82
N ASN A 326 3.13 -39.17 10.28
CA ASN A 326 2.38 -39.27 9.02
C ASN A 326 0.96 -38.73 9.16
N SER A 327 0.27 -39.06 10.25
CA SER A 327 -1.09 -38.57 10.50
C SER A 327 -1.11 -37.07 10.76
N LEU A 328 -0.12 -36.53 11.48
CA LEU A 328 0.00 -35.10 11.74
C LEU A 328 0.16 -34.28 10.46
N VAL A 329 1.07 -34.70 9.55
CA VAL A 329 1.28 -34.00 8.28
C VAL A 329 0.00 -33.99 7.42
N ARG A 330 -0.79 -35.08 7.47
CA ARG A 330 -2.09 -35.15 6.79
C ARG A 330 -3.11 -34.17 7.38
N GLU A 331 -3.23 -34.09 8.71
CA GLU A 331 -4.12 -33.12 9.38
C GLU A 331 -3.69 -31.67 9.13
N CYS A 332 -2.39 -31.41 8.99
CA CYS A 332 -1.85 -30.09 8.63
C CYS A 332 -2.13 -29.68 7.17
N LYS A 333 -2.71 -30.57 6.35
CA LYS A 333 -3.03 -30.37 4.92
C LYS A 333 -1.85 -29.82 4.10
N GLY A 334 -0.62 -30.17 4.49
CA GLY A 334 0.60 -29.73 3.82
C GLY A 334 0.97 -28.24 4.00
N SER A 335 0.29 -27.46 4.84
CA SER A 335 0.66 -26.05 5.04
C SER A 335 2.03 -25.92 5.72
N PRO A 336 3.04 -25.29 5.08
CA PRO A 336 4.36 -25.10 5.67
C PRO A 336 4.33 -24.39 7.03
N LEU A 337 3.45 -23.39 7.18
CA LEU A 337 3.32 -22.62 8.41
C LEU A 337 2.82 -23.47 9.57
N VAL A 338 1.75 -24.26 9.34
CA VAL A 338 1.16 -25.14 10.37
C VAL A 338 2.15 -26.22 10.78
N ILE A 339 2.81 -26.85 9.79
CA ILE A 339 3.82 -27.89 10.06
C ILE A 339 4.99 -27.31 10.87
N SER A 340 5.40 -26.07 10.60
CA SER A 340 6.48 -25.42 11.34
C SER A 340 6.09 -25.10 12.79
N LEU A 341 4.85 -24.67 13.04
CA LEU A 341 4.33 -24.45 14.40
C LEU A 341 4.30 -25.75 15.21
N ILE A 342 3.76 -26.83 14.64
CA ILE A 342 3.73 -28.15 15.29
C ILE A 342 5.14 -28.72 15.47
N GLY A 343 6.01 -28.54 14.47
CA GLY A 343 7.42 -28.95 14.57
C GLY A 343 8.14 -28.25 15.71
N ALA A 344 7.92 -26.94 15.89
CA ALA A 344 8.48 -26.20 17.01
C ALA A 344 7.96 -26.70 18.37
N LEU A 345 6.66 -27.04 18.48
CA LEU A 345 6.11 -27.64 19.70
C LEU A 345 6.73 -29.00 20.02
N LEU A 346 6.95 -29.84 19.00
CA LEU A 346 7.54 -31.17 19.16
C LEU A 346 9.03 -31.11 19.49
N ARG A 347 9.76 -30.10 19.02
CA ARG A 347 11.14 -29.83 19.44
C ARG A 347 11.22 -29.58 20.94
N ASP A 348 10.29 -28.78 21.46
CA ASP A 348 10.27 -28.40 22.87
C ASP A 348 9.68 -29.53 23.76
N PHE A 349 8.72 -30.30 23.24
CA PHE A 349 8.07 -31.43 23.93
C PHE A 349 8.08 -32.73 23.10
N PRO A 350 9.22 -33.46 23.04
CA PRO A 350 9.41 -34.60 22.14
C PRO A 350 8.49 -35.80 22.37
N SER A 351 7.86 -35.93 23.54
CA SER A 351 7.02 -37.08 23.91
C SER A 351 5.52 -36.91 23.59
N ARG A 352 5.08 -35.75 23.10
CA ARG A 352 3.65 -35.38 23.01
C ARG A 352 3.00 -35.56 21.63
N TRP A 353 3.54 -36.42 20.78
CA TRP A 353 3.03 -36.67 19.41
C TRP A 353 1.55 -37.02 19.35
N GLU A 354 1.11 -38.02 20.13
CA GLU A 354 -0.28 -38.49 20.16
C GLU A 354 -1.25 -37.41 20.69
N TYR A 355 -0.79 -36.60 21.65
CA TYR A 355 -1.58 -35.55 22.25
C TYR A 355 -1.91 -34.45 21.23
N TYR A 356 -0.89 -33.95 20.51
CA TYR A 356 -1.10 -32.90 19.50
C TYR A 356 -1.91 -33.39 18.31
N LEU A 357 -1.76 -34.66 17.92
CA LEU A 357 -2.59 -35.27 16.87
C LEU A 357 -4.07 -35.25 17.24
N ARG A 358 -4.42 -35.63 18.47
CA ARG A 358 -5.82 -35.61 18.94
C ARG A 358 -6.38 -34.20 19.03
N GLN A 359 -5.58 -33.21 19.45
CA GLN A 359 -6.05 -31.82 19.49
C GLN A 359 -6.34 -31.27 18.09
N LEU A 360 -5.46 -31.50 17.12
CA LEU A 360 -5.68 -31.13 15.71
C LEU A 360 -6.95 -31.78 15.13
N GLN A 361 -7.25 -33.03 15.52
CA GLN A 361 -8.46 -33.73 15.08
C GLN A 361 -9.75 -33.22 15.74
N ASN A 362 -9.67 -32.79 17.01
CA ASN A 362 -10.83 -32.39 17.81
C ASN A 362 -11.38 -31.00 17.48
N LYS A 363 -10.61 -30.12 16.82
CA LYS A 363 -11.01 -28.80 16.30
C LYS A 363 -11.86 -27.98 17.30
N GLN A 364 -11.28 -27.66 18.45
CA GLN A 364 -11.97 -27.01 19.57
C GLN A 364 -12.18 -25.51 19.36
N PHE A 365 -11.29 -24.84 18.62
CA PHE A 365 -11.36 -23.43 18.28
C PHE A 365 -12.40 -23.19 17.18
N LYS A 366 -13.39 -22.36 17.48
CA LYS A 366 -14.43 -21.96 16.53
C LYS A 366 -14.39 -20.45 16.35
N ARG A 367 -14.03 -20.00 15.15
CA ARG A 367 -14.18 -18.59 14.75
C ARG A 367 -15.65 -18.18 14.76
N ILE A 368 -15.92 -16.97 15.26
CA ILE A 368 -17.25 -16.35 15.20
C ILE A 368 -17.52 -15.87 13.77
N ARG A 369 -16.48 -15.38 13.07
CA ARG A 369 -16.53 -15.05 11.65
C ARG A 369 -15.81 -16.12 10.80
N LYS A 370 -16.57 -16.93 10.06
CA LYS A 370 -16.02 -17.74 8.96
C LYS A 370 -15.89 -16.87 7.72
N SER A 371 -14.68 -16.41 7.40
CA SER A 371 -14.39 -15.95 6.04
C SER A 371 -14.50 -17.15 5.09
N SER A 372 -15.26 -16.99 4.00
CA SER A 372 -15.73 -18.09 3.14
C SER A 372 -14.65 -18.74 2.26
N SER A 373 -13.41 -18.26 2.30
CA SER A 373 -12.37 -18.60 1.33
C SER A 373 -11.28 -19.55 1.81
N TYR A 374 -11.15 -19.84 3.12
CA TYR A 374 -10.07 -20.69 3.63
C TYR A 374 -10.51 -21.65 4.75
N ASP A 375 -9.86 -22.81 4.77
CA ASP A 375 -9.91 -23.77 5.88
C ASP A 375 -8.89 -23.35 6.97
N TYR A 376 -9.29 -22.41 7.83
CA TYR A 376 -8.46 -21.93 8.95
C TYR A 376 -8.30 -22.94 10.09
N GLU A 377 -9.09 -24.02 10.08
CA GLU A 377 -9.24 -24.92 11.23
C GLU A 377 -7.89 -25.50 11.71
N ALA A 378 -7.05 -26.02 10.80
CA ALA A 378 -5.77 -26.62 11.20
C ALA A 378 -4.76 -25.57 11.74
N LEU A 379 -4.80 -24.35 11.21
CA LEU A 379 -3.90 -23.28 11.66
C LEU A 379 -4.34 -22.71 13.00
N ASP A 380 -5.64 -22.44 13.17
CA ASP A 380 -6.18 -21.89 14.41
C ASP A 380 -5.92 -22.85 15.57
N GLU A 381 -6.08 -24.17 15.36
CA GLU A 381 -5.72 -25.18 16.35
C GLU A 381 -4.21 -25.16 16.65
N ALA A 382 -3.36 -25.23 15.62
CA ALA A 382 -1.91 -25.21 15.83
C ALA A 382 -1.44 -23.96 16.58
N MET A 383 -2.02 -22.80 16.28
CA MET A 383 -1.77 -21.55 16.98
C MET A 383 -2.29 -21.58 18.42
N SER A 384 -3.50 -22.09 18.66
CA SER A 384 -4.05 -22.20 20.02
C SER A 384 -3.17 -23.08 20.91
N ILE A 385 -2.77 -24.24 20.40
CA ILE A 385 -1.87 -25.17 21.09
C ILE A 385 -0.52 -24.50 21.36
N SER A 386 0.07 -23.84 20.35
CA SER A 386 1.38 -23.20 20.48
C SER A 386 1.37 -22.09 21.52
N VAL A 387 0.30 -21.30 21.58
CA VAL A 387 0.14 -20.20 22.55
C VAL A 387 -0.14 -20.73 23.97
N GLU A 388 -0.91 -21.81 24.11
CA GLU A 388 -1.19 -22.42 25.42
C GLU A 388 0.06 -23.00 26.09
N GLN A 389 1.04 -23.45 25.31
CA GLN A 389 2.31 -24.00 25.81
C GLN A 389 3.35 -22.94 26.17
N LEU A 390 3.08 -21.65 25.97
CA LEU A 390 3.97 -20.58 26.43
C LEU A 390 3.94 -20.47 27.96
N ASN A 391 5.03 -19.94 28.54
CA ASN A 391 5.05 -19.56 29.95
C ASN A 391 4.00 -18.48 30.22
N ASP A 392 3.43 -18.44 31.43
CA ASP A 392 2.30 -17.54 31.71
C ASP A 392 2.66 -16.06 31.52
N ASN A 393 3.88 -15.63 31.86
CA ASN A 393 4.37 -14.27 31.57
C ASN A 393 4.47 -14.01 30.06
N TYR A 394 4.92 -15.00 29.27
CA TYR A 394 5.07 -14.85 27.81
C TYR A 394 3.73 -14.90 27.08
N LYS A 395 2.70 -15.53 27.66
CA LYS A 395 1.33 -15.46 27.12
C LYS A 395 0.80 -14.04 27.13
N ASP A 396 1.06 -13.29 28.19
CA ASP A 396 0.63 -11.89 28.29
C ASP A 396 1.37 -11.02 27.27
N TYR A 397 2.69 -11.16 27.13
CA TYR A 397 3.44 -10.42 26.10
C TYR A 397 3.01 -10.78 24.68
N TYR A 398 2.76 -12.07 24.41
CA TYR A 398 2.28 -12.49 23.09
C TYR A 398 0.86 -11.99 22.81
N ARG A 399 0.00 -11.88 23.83
CA ARG A 399 -1.32 -11.25 23.72
C ARG A 399 -1.18 -9.78 23.31
N ASP A 400 -0.23 -9.05 23.88
CA ASP A 400 -0.04 -7.63 23.58
C ASP A 400 0.29 -7.38 22.10
N LEU A 401 0.93 -8.34 21.42
CA LEU A 401 1.22 -8.28 19.97
C LEU A 401 -0.04 -8.30 19.07
N SER A 402 -1.23 -8.52 19.63
CA SER A 402 -2.49 -8.47 18.87
C SER A 402 -2.87 -7.08 18.36
N ILE A 403 -2.24 -6.01 18.86
CA ILE A 403 -2.46 -4.62 18.42
C ILE A 403 -1.63 -4.23 17.19
N LEU A 404 -0.74 -5.12 16.72
CA LEU A 404 0.13 -4.84 15.59
C LEU A 404 -0.72 -4.71 14.31
N PRO A 405 -0.52 -3.64 13.51
CA PRO A 405 -1.19 -3.52 12.23
C PRO A 405 -0.69 -4.58 11.21
N LYS A 406 -1.59 -5.03 10.34
CA LYS A 406 -1.27 -5.97 9.24
C LYS A 406 -0.21 -5.38 8.32
N ASP A 407 0.68 -6.23 7.81
CA ASP A 407 1.74 -5.85 6.86
C ASP A 407 2.70 -4.77 7.37
N VAL A 408 2.81 -4.55 8.69
CA VAL A 408 3.72 -3.57 9.28
C VAL A 408 4.87 -4.28 10.01
N LYS A 409 6.08 -3.84 9.68
CA LYS A 409 7.32 -4.25 10.34
C LYS A 409 7.59 -3.28 11.50
N VAL A 410 7.54 -3.79 12.73
CA VAL A 410 7.65 -2.96 13.94
C VAL A 410 9.06 -3.00 14.51
N PRO A 411 9.70 -1.83 14.75
CA PRO A 411 11.03 -1.80 15.34
C PRO A 411 10.99 -2.19 16.83
N THR A 412 12.07 -2.81 17.32
CA THR A 412 12.19 -3.25 18.72
C THR A 412 11.85 -2.16 19.73
N LYS A 413 12.19 -0.89 19.42
CA LYS A 413 12.01 0.24 20.33
C LYS A 413 10.54 0.49 20.72
N VAL A 414 9.60 0.22 19.81
CA VAL A 414 8.15 0.35 20.09
C VAL A 414 7.73 -0.66 21.15
N LEU A 415 8.24 -1.90 21.07
CA LEU A 415 7.94 -2.96 22.03
C LEU A 415 8.63 -2.72 23.38
N CYS A 416 9.81 -2.09 23.37
CA CYS A 416 10.45 -1.61 24.61
C CYS A 416 9.56 -0.60 25.35
N ILE A 417 8.91 0.31 24.62
CA ILE A 417 7.96 1.27 25.20
C ILE A 417 6.72 0.53 25.72
N LEU A 418 6.20 -0.44 24.96
CA LEU A 418 5.01 -1.20 25.35
C LEU A 418 5.18 -1.97 26.67
N TRP A 419 6.34 -2.60 26.86
CA TRP A 419 6.60 -3.44 28.05
C TRP A 419 7.38 -2.73 29.15
N ASP A 420 7.87 -1.51 28.93
CA ASP A 420 8.73 -0.76 29.86
C ASP A 420 10.00 -1.55 30.25
N MET A 421 10.65 -2.13 29.24
CA MET A 421 11.81 -3.02 29.37
C MET A 421 13.00 -2.54 28.53
N GLU A 422 14.20 -3.00 28.88
CA GLU A 422 15.41 -2.74 28.10
C GLU A 422 15.40 -3.51 26.78
N THR A 423 16.17 -3.03 25.80
CA THR A 423 16.13 -3.57 24.43
C THR A 423 16.57 -5.03 24.37
N GLU A 424 17.55 -5.40 25.19
CA GLU A 424 18.09 -6.74 25.28
C GLU A 424 17.06 -7.76 25.80
N GLU A 425 16.34 -7.40 26.86
CA GLU A 425 15.31 -8.27 27.44
C GLU A 425 14.15 -8.50 26.46
N VAL A 426 13.75 -7.43 25.77
CA VAL A 426 12.71 -7.49 24.73
C VAL A 426 13.16 -8.39 23.57
N GLU A 427 14.40 -8.24 23.10
CA GLU A 427 14.92 -9.09 22.02
C GLU A 427 15.03 -10.56 22.42
N ASP A 428 15.39 -10.86 23.67
CA ASP A 428 15.43 -12.22 24.19
C ASP A 428 14.03 -12.86 24.20
N ILE A 429 13.00 -12.12 24.62
CA ILE A 429 11.59 -12.57 24.58
C ILE A 429 11.12 -12.79 23.13
N LEU A 430 11.36 -11.81 22.25
CA LEU A 430 10.92 -11.88 20.86
C LEU A 430 11.64 -13.01 20.10
N GLN A 431 12.91 -13.26 20.42
CA GLN A 431 13.66 -14.39 19.87
C GLN A 431 12.98 -15.73 20.20
N GLU A 432 12.43 -15.90 21.39
CA GLU A 432 11.71 -17.12 21.74
C GLU A 432 10.46 -17.31 20.87
N PHE A 433 9.71 -16.24 20.60
CA PHE A 433 8.58 -16.29 19.68
C PHE A 433 9.01 -16.60 18.24
N VAL A 434 10.14 -16.05 17.79
CA VAL A 434 10.73 -16.37 16.48
C VAL A 434 11.14 -17.84 16.40
N ASN A 435 11.79 -18.36 17.43
CA ASN A 435 12.20 -19.76 17.52
C ASN A 435 11.02 -20.73 17.51
N LYS A 436 9.85 -20.29 18.00
CA LYS A 436 8.57 -21.03 17.97
C LYS A 436 7.76 -20.80 16.69
N SER A 437 8.28 -20.05 15.72
CA SER A 437 7.59 -19.64 14.48
C SER A 437 6.29 -18.86 14.71
N LEU A 438 6.13 -18.27 15.90
CA LEU A 438 4.99 -17.41 16.26
C LEU A 438 5.19 -15.96 15.82
N LEU A 439 6.44 -15.56 15.56
CA LEU A 439 6.81 -14.22 15.13
C LEU A 439 7.91 -14.30 14.06
N PHE A 440 7.97 -13.32 13.16
CA PHE A 440 9.05 -13.21 12.18
C PHE A 440 9.90 -11.97 12.45
N CYS A 441 11.18 -12.06 12.13
CA CYS A 441 12.15 -10.99 12.31
C CYS A 441 12.90 -10.72 11.01
N ASP A 442 12.85 -9.47 10.56
CA ASP A 442 13.67 -8.95 9.48
C ASP A 442 14.88 -8.19 10.04
N ARG A 443 16.04 -8.39 9.40
CA ARG A 443 17.34 -8.06 9.96
C ARG A 443 18.11 -7.19 8.97
N ASN A 444 18.36 -5.95 9.35
CA ASN A 444 19.16 -5.02 8.55
C ASN A 444 20.18 -4.30 9.44
N GLY A 445 21.28 -5.00 9.78
CA GLY A 445 22.33 -4.46 10.63
C GLY A 445 21.89 -4.34 12.09
N LYS A 446 21.78 -3.10 12.59
CA LYS A 446 21.49 -2.85 14.02
C LYS A 446 20.00 -2.91 14.37
N SER A 447 19.12 -2.60 13.43
CA SER A 447 17.68 -2.53 13.68
C SER A 447 17.01 -3.86 13.33
N PHE A 448 16.33 -4.43 14.33
CA PHE A 448 15.48 -5.60 14.15
C PHE A 448 14.04 -5.15 14.02
N HIS A 449 13.37 -5.69 13.02
CA HIS A 449 11.97 -5.40 12.78
C HIS A 449 11.16 -6.68 12.85
N TYR A 450 10.15 -6.69 13.71
CA TYR A 450 9.31 -7.84 13.96
C TYR A 450 7.97 -7.69 13.26
N TYR A 451 7.42 -8.78 12.74
CA TYR A 451 6.11 -8.79 12.12
C TYR A 451 5.44 -10.16 12.27
N LEU A 452 4.11 -10.16 12.20
CA LEU A 452 3.28 -11.35 12.22
C LEU A 452 2.80 -11.65 10.80
N HIS A 453 2.60 -12.94 10.50
CA HIS A 453 1.89 -13.32 9.28
C HIS A 453 0.40 -12.97 9.45
N ASP A 454 -0.26 -12.50 8.38
CA ASP A 454 -1.69 -12.09 8.41
C ASP A 454 -2.61 -13.08 9.13
N LEU A 455 -2.44 -14.37 8.81
CA LEU A 455 -3.23 -15.45 9.40
C LEU A 455 -3.03 -15.58 10.92
N GLN A 456 -1.82 -15.30 11.43
CA GLN A 456 -1.53 -15.30 12.87
C GLN A 456 -2.18 -14.09 13.55
N LEU A 457 -2.13 -12.92 12.89
CA LEU A 457 -2.76 -11.72 13.40
C LEU A 457 -4.29 -11.86 13.40
N ASP A 458 -4.89 -12.41 12.35
CA ASP A 458 -6.32 -12.74 12.29
C ASP A 458 -6.75 -13.65 13.45
N PHE A 459 -5.94 -14.67 13.74
CA PHE A 459 -6.16 -15.56 14.88
C PHE A 459 -6.12 -14.79 16.21
N LEU A 460 -5.11 -13.93 16.41
CA LEU A 460 -4.96 -13.13 17.62
C LEU A 460 -6.08 -12.10 17.81
N THR A 461 -6.47 -11.41 16.75
CA THR A 461 -7.56 -10.43 16.75
C THR A 461 -8.90 -11.10 17.11
N GLU A 462 -9.16 -12.29 16.59
CA GLU A 462 -10.38 -13.05 16.93
C GLU A 462 -10.33 -13.59 18.37
N LYS A 463 -9.19 -14.15 18.80
CA LYS A 463 -9.00 -14.69 20.16
C LYS A 463 -9.13 -13.61 21.23
N ASN A 464 -8.55 -12.44 21.01
CA ASN A 464 -8.43 -11.37 22.02
C ASN A 464 -9.42 -10.21 21.79
N ARG A 465 -10.47 -10.40 20.98
CA ARG A 465 -11.39 -9.34 20.53
C ARG A 465 -11.93 -8.44 21.64
N ASN A 466 -12.24 -9.00 22.81
CA ASN A 466 -12.80 -8.26 23.94
C ASN A 466 -11.76 -7.37 24.65
N GLN A 467 -10.48 -7.70 24.51
CA GLN A 467 -9.37 -7.03 25.20
C GLN A 467 -8.62 -6.06 24.28
N LEU A 468 -8.85 -6.08 22.96
CA LEU A 468 -8.15 -5.21 21.99
C LEU A 468 -8.20 -3.73 22.38
N GLN A 469 -9.36 -3.25 22.81
CA GLN A 469 -9.51 -1.84 23.22
C GLN A 469 -8.61 -1.48 24.41
N GLU A 470 -8.47 -2.39 25.39
CA GLU A 470 -7.60 -2.19 26.56
C GLU A 470 -6.12 -2.24 26.17
N LEU A 471 -5.74 -3.14 25.26
CA LEU A 471 -4.36 -3.24 24.75
C LEU A 471 -3.96 -1.98 23.96
N HIS A 472 -4.86 -1.46 23.11
CA HIS A 472 -4.66 -0.18 22.44
C HIS A 472 -4.53 0.98 23.44
N ARG A 473 -5.29 0.96 24.52
CA ARG A 473 -5.17 1.95 25.59
C ARG A 473 -3.83 1.86 26.33
N ASN A 474 -3.32 0.65 26.55
CA ASN A 474 -2.03 0.42 27.20
C ASN A 474 -0.88 1.05 26.40
N ILE A 475 -0.77 0.77 25.10
CA ILE A 475 0.32 1.32 24.28
C ILE A 475 0.30 2.86 24.24
N VAL A 476 -0.89 3.48 24.19
CA VAL A 476 -1.02 4.94 24.21
C VAL A 476 -0.57 5.51 25.56
N ASN A 477 -0.91 4.86 26.67
CA ASN A 477 -0.49 5.29 28.00
C ASN A 477 1.04 5.18 28.17
N GLN A 478 1.65 4.09 27.69
CA GLN A 478 3.10 3.92 27.74
C GLN A 478 3.83 4.94 26.86
N TYR A 479 3.32 5.19 25.66
CA TYR A 479 3.81 6.25 24.80
C TYR A 479 3.83 7.61 25.53
N LYS A 480 2.71 7.99 26.17
CA LYS A 480 2.62 9.23 26.95
C LYS A 480 3.62 9.29 28.11
N LYS A 481 3.80 8.17 28.83
CA LYS A 481 4.76 8.05 29.94
C LYS A 481 6.20 8.27 29.46
N TYR A 482 6.57 7.66 28.34
CA TYR A 482 7.92 7.74 27.78
C TYR A 482 8.24 9.13 27.22
N TYR A 483 7.36 9.64 26.35
CA TYR A 483 7.60 10.89 25.63
C TYR A 483 7.26 12.15 26.43
N LYS A 484 6.49 12.05 27.52
CA LYS A 484 6.13 13.18 28.42
C LYS A 484 5.65 14.41 27.65
N LEU A 485 4.75 14.22 26.68
CA LEU A 485 4.19 15.26 25.80
C LEU A 485 5.16 15.82 24.73
N LYS A 486 6.39 15.33 24.63
CA LYS A 486 7.32 15.69 23.55
C LYS A 486 7.08 14.84 22.30
N MET A 487 7.31 15.42 21.13
CA MET A 487 7.19 14.72 19.86
C MET A 487 8.42 13.83 19.59
N PRO A 488 8.25 12.68 18.92
CA PRO A 488 9.36 11.85 18.46
C PRO A 488 10.26 12.60 17.48
N VAL A 489 11.57 12.42 17.61
CA VAL A 489 12.58 13.08 16.75
C VAL A 489 12.86 12.20 15.54
N PRO A 490 13.02 12.75 14.31
CA PRO A 490 13.29 11.95 13.09
C PRO A 490 14.52 11.04 13.14
N SER A 491 15.47 11.27 14.06
CA SER A 491 16.65 10.42 14.24
C SER A 491 16.37 9.12 15.02
N GLN A 492 15.20 8.99 15.65
CA GLN A 492 14.83 7.80 16.43
C GLN A 492 14.19 6.72 15.54
N GLU A 493 14.48 5.46 15.83
CA GLU A 493 14.00 4.31 15.02
C GLU A 493 12.47 4.13 15.04
N ASP A 494 11.81 4.52 16.12
CA ASP A 494 10.36 4.39 16.33
C ASP A 494 9.55 5.61 15.82
N CYS A 495 10.23 6.67 15.37
CA CYS A 495 9.60 7.91 14.95
C CYS A 495 8.52 7.70 13.88
N MET A 496 8.87 7.03 12.77
CA MET A 496 7.93 6.77 11.67
C MET A 496 6.74 5.92 12.10
N TYR A 497 6.93 5.01 13.05
CA TYR A 497 5.83 4.19 13.57
C TYR A 497 4.81 5.07 14.29
N TRP A 498 5.26 5.96 15.17
CA TRP A 498 4.37 6.84 15.92
C TRP A 498 3.66 7.87 15.03
N TYR A 499 4.34 8.49 14.07
CA TYR A 499 3.68 9.43 13.15
C TYR A 499 2.57 8.77 12.33
N ASN A 500 2.72 7.51 11.95
CA ASN A 500 1.74 6.79 11.15
C ASN A 500 0.64 6.12 11.97
N PHE A 501 0.95 5.56 13.15
CA PHE A 501 0.03 4.67 13.88
C PHE A 501 -0.41 5.16 15.26
N LEU A 502 0.06 6.33 15.75
CA LEU A 502 -0.40 6.85 17.04
C LEU A 502 -1.90 7.17 17.04
N ALA A 503 -2.39 7.82 15.98
CA ALA A 503 -3.82 8.09 15.80
C ALA A 503 -4.63 6.79 15.69
N TYR A 504 -4.10 5.79 14.98
CA TYR A 504 -4.68 4.45 14.89
C TYR A 504 -4.85 3.79 16.28
N HIS A 505 -3.81 3.82 17.13
CA HIS A 505 -3.93 3.23 18.46
C HIS A 505 -4.89 4.00 19.37
N MET A 506 -4.93 5.33 19.29
CA MET A 506 -5.90 6.15 20.04
C MET A 506 -7.35 5.89 19.60
N ALA A 507 -7.58 5.78 18.29
CA ALA A 507 -8.88 5.44 17.72
C ALA A 507 -9.31 4.01 18.12
N GLY A 508 -8.40 3.03 18.03
CA GLY A 508 -8.66 1.65 18.46
C GLY A 508 -8.95 1.50 19.97
N ALA A 509 -8.41 2.40 20.79
CA ALA A 509 -8.72 2.49 22.22
C ALA A 509 -10.05 3.23 22.53
N ASN A 510 -10.65 3.89 21.53
CA ASN A 510 -11.75 4.85 21.68
C ASN A 510 -11.43 5.99 22.67
N MET A 511 -10.18 6.47 22.65
CA MET A 511 -9.67 7.58 23.48
C MET A 511 -9.92 8.93 22.80
N GLN A 512 -11.15 9.43 22.91
CA GLN A 512 -11.62 10.57 22.13
C GLN A 512 -10.94 11.89 22.47
N GLN A 513 -10.68 12.15 23.75
CA GLN A 513 -10.07 13.41 24.19
C GLN A 513 -8.63 13.47 23.71
N GLU A 514 -7.89 12.38 23.92
CA GLU A 514 -6.50 12.24 23.51
C GLU A 514 -6.31 12.36 21.99
N LEU A 515 -7.20 11.73 21.23
CA LEU A 515 -7.17 11.80 19.78
C LEU A 515 -7.42 13.23 19.29
N ARG A 516 -8.37 13.94 19.91
CA ARG A 516 -8.66 15.34 19.59
C ARG A 516 -7.52 16.27 19.98
N ASP A 517 -6.93 16.09 21.16
CA ASP A 517 -5.79 16.90 21.61
C ASP A 517 -4.60 16.75 20.67
N LEU A 518 -4.38 15.55 20.12
CA LEU A 518 -3.33 15.28 19.13
C LEU A 518 -3.69 15.86 17.76
N MET A 519 -4.86 15.52 17.21
CA MET A 519 -5.23 15.89 15.85
C MET A 519 -5.58 17.37 15.71
N PHE A 520 -6.15 18.01 16.74
CA PHE A 520 -6.47 19.45 16.71
C PHE A 520 -5.31 20.31 17.22
N SER A 521 -4.07 19.85 17.10
CA SER A 521 -2.87 20.62 17.44
C SER A 521 -2.14 21.07 16.18
N LEU A 522 -1.87 22.37 16.04
CA LEU A 522 -1.06 22.92 14.95
C LEU A 522 0.39 22.39 14.96
N ASP A 523 0.94 22.11 16.13
CA ASP A 523 2.29 21.58 16.28
C ASP A 523 2.40 20.15 15.72
N TRP A 524 1.38 19.32 15.94
CA TRP A 524 1.30 17.98 15.36
C TRP A 524 1.20 18.05 13.84
N ILE A 525 0.35 18.93 13.32
CA ILE A 525 0.19 19.13 11.87
C ILE A 525 1.52 19.56 11.26
N LYS A 526 2.23 20.50 11.90
CA LYS A 526 3.56 20.93 11.46
C LYS A 526 4.54 19.77 11.40
N ALA A 527 4.74 19.09 12.52
CA ALA A 527 5.74 18.03 12.61
C ALA A 527 5.45 16.87 11.64
N LYS A 528 4.17 16.49 11.49
CA LYS A 528 3.77 15.40 10.59
C LYS A 528 3.84 15.79 9.10
N THR A 529 3.38 16.99 8.75
CA THR A 529 3.39 17.44 7.34
C THR A 529 4.79 17.73 6.81
N GLU A 530 5.71 18.19 7.66
CA GLU A 530 7.13 18.37 7.31
C GLU A 530 7.83 17.02 7.02
N LEU A 531 7.39 15.93 7.65
CA LEU A 531 8.00 14.59 7.52
C LEU A 531 7.36 13.73 6.42
N VAL A 532 6.04 13.62 6.42
CA VAL A 532 5.27 12.65 5.61
C VAL A 532 4.39 13.35 4.57
N GLY A 533 4.12 14.65 4.75
CA GLY A 533 3.15 15.39 3.96
C GLY A 533 1.72 15.33 4.52
N PRO A 534 0.77 16.05 3.90
CA PRO A 534 -0.61 16.17 4.39
C PRO A 534 -1.51 14.99 4.02
N ALA A 535 -1.17 14.19 3.00
CA ALA A 535 -2.05 13.16 2.44
C ALA A 535 -2.53 12.13 3.47
N HIS A 536 -1.60 11.55 4.25
CA HIS A 536 -1.93 10.58 5.29
C HIS A 536 -2.80 11.19 6.39
N LEU A 537 -2.52 12.43 6.78
CA LEU A 537 -3.26 13.13 7.82
C LEU A 537 -4.70 13.45 7.37
N ILE A 538 -4.91 13.86 6.12
CA ILE A 538 -6.25 14.08 5.55
C ILE A 538 -7.07 12.78 5.62
N HIS A 539 -6.45 11.64 5.29
CA HIS A 539 -7.10 10.34 5.39
C HIS A 539 -7.52 10.01 6.84
N GLU A 540 -6.66 10.27 7.84
CA GLU A 540 -6.99 10.05 9.25
C GLU A 540 -8.21 10.87 9.72
N TYR A 541 -8.35 12.13 9.28
CA TYR A 541 -9.54 12.94 9.62
C TYR A 541 -10.84 12.37 9.04
N VAL A 542 -10.78 11.70 7.89
CA VAL A 542 -11.95 11.07 7.28
C VAL A 542 -12.25 9.72 7.95
N GLU A 543 -11.23 8.88 8.13
CA GLU A 543 -11.38 7.55 8.76
C GLU A 543 -11.90 7.66 10.20
N TYR A 544 -11.36 8.59 10.99
CA TYR A 544 -11.72 8.75 12.40
C TYR A 544 -12.84 9.77 12.64
N SER A 545 -13.53 10.22 11.59
CA SER A 545 -14.65 11.18 11.67
C SER A 545 -15.71 10.77 12.69
N SER A 546 -16.13 9.50 12.69
CA SER A 546 -17.12 8.95 13.63
C SER A 546 -16.74 9.08 15.12
N ILE A 547 -15.44 9.09 15.43
CA ILE A 547 -14.90 9.21 16.78
C ILE A 547 -14.68 10.70 17.13
N LEU A 548 -14.22 11.49 16.15
CA LEU A 548 -13.95 12.91 16.30
C LEU A 548 -15.23 13.75 16.44
N ASP A 549 -16.30 13.42 15.70
CA ASP A 549 -17.50 14.27 15.56
C ASP A 549 -18.50 14.21 16.73
N GLN A 550 -18.29 13.34 17.73
CA GLN A 550 -19.26 13.11 18.82
C GLN A 550 -19.55 14.31 19.74
N LYS A 551 -18.80 15.42 19.65
CA LYS A 551 -19.11 16.66 20.40
C LYS A 551 -19.10 17.90 19.51
N ASP A 552 -18.09 18.05 18.65
CA ASP A 552 -17.89 19.26 17.83
C ASP A 552 -17.44 18.91 16.40
N SER A 553 -18.41 18.65 15.49
CA SER A 553 -18.13 18.40 14.05
C SER A 553 -17.40 19.57 13.38
N THR A 554 -17.66 20.79 13.86
CA THR A 554 -17.15 22.03 13.27
C THR A 554 -15.63 22.15 13.38
N VAL A 555 -15.02 21.68 14.48
CA VAL A 555 -13.56 21.75 14.66
C VAL A 555 -12.85 20.83 13.67
N ARG A 556 -13.35 19.61 13.49
CA ARG A 556 -12.81 18.68 12.49
C ARG A 556 -12.88 19.27 11.07
N GLU A 557 -14.03 19.84 10.71
CA GLU A 557 -14.24 20.48 9.41
C GLU A 557 -13.27 21.63 9.16
N ASN A 558 -13.04 22.48 10.18
CA ASN A 558 -12.07 23.58 10.12
C ASN A 558 -10.65 23.09 9.80
N PHE A 559 -10.18 22.04 10.48
CA PHE A 559 -8.85 21.47 10.25
C PHE A 559 -8.73 20.74 8.92
N GLN A 560 -9.77 19.99 8.53
CA GLN A 560 -9.80 19.33 7.23
C GLN A 560 -9.80 20.35 6.09
N GLU A 561 -10.54 21.45 6.23
CA GLU A 561 -10.54 22.55 5.27
C GLU A 561 -9.16 23.21 5.18
N PHE A 562 -8.55 23.51 6.33
CA PHE A 562 -7.21 24.06 6.40
C PHE A 562 -6.18 23.17 5.68
N LEU A 563 -6.22 21.85 5.89
CA LEU A 563 -5.30 20.91 5.24
C LEU A 563 -5.55 20.78 3.74
N SER A 564 -6.81 20.76 3.30
CA SER A 564 -7.14 20.70 1.87
C SER A 564 -6.72 21.98 1.12
N LEU A 565 -7.01 23.16 1.69
CA LEU A 565 -6.63 24.44 1.10
C LEU A 565 -5.11 24.58 0.94
N ASN A 566 -4.36 24.15 1.97
CA ASN A 566 -2.92 24.32 2.03
C ASN A 566 -2.14 23.06 1.62
N GLY A 567 -2.80 21.99 1.18
CA GLY A 567 -2.16 20.69 0.91
C GLY A 567 -1.03 20.79 -0.12
N HIS A 568 -1.16 21.70 -1.08
CA HIS A 568 -0.13 21.98 -2.10
C HIS A 568 1.11 22.71 -1.55
N LEU A 569 1.01 23.37 -0.38
CA LEU A 569 2.10 24.08 0.28
C LEU A 569 2.75 23.21 1.37
N LEU A 570 1.93 22.47 2.12
CA LEU A 570 2.36 21.63 3.24
C LEU A 570 3.30 20.51 2.76
N GLY A 571 4.42 20.33 3.46
CA GLY A 571 5.46 19.35 3.10
C GLY A 571 6.37 19.74 1.92
N ARG A 572 6.15 20.91 1.28
CA ARG A 572 7.07 21.44 0.26
C ARG A 572 8.10 22.37 0.90
N GLN A 573 9.38 22.16 0.56
CA GLN A 573 10.46 23.04 1.01
C GLN A 573 10.61 24.24 0.06
N PRO A 574 10.87 25.46 0.57
CA PRO A 574 11.01 25.82 1.98
C PRO A 574 9.67 25.70 2.73
N PHE A 575 9.70 25.14 3.94
CA PHE A 575 8.48 24.85 4.69
C PHE A 575 7.74 26.15 5.05
N PRO A 576 6.42 26.24 4.78
CA PRO A 576 5.64 27.41 5.13
C PRO A 576 5.43 27.51 6.64
N ASP A 577 5.30 28.73 7.14
CA ASP A 577 4.91 28.95 8.53
C ASP A 577 3.42 28.66 8.71
N ILE A 578 3.12 27.57 9.42
CA ILE A 578 1.75 27.12 9.70
C ILE A 578 0.97 28.12 10.53
N ILE A 579 1.63 28.89 11.40
CA ILE A 579 0.96 29.93 12.18
C ILE A 579 0.47 31.03 11.22
N GLN A 580 1.31 31.46 10.27
CA GLN A 580 0.90 32.44 9.27
C GLN A 580 -0.23 31.92 8.36
N LEU A 581 -0.20 30.65 7.95
CA LEU A 581 -1.30 30.03 7.19
C LEU A 581 -2.60 29.93 8.00
N GLY A 582 -2.50 29.59 9.29
CA GLY A 582 -3.63 29.56 10.21
C GLY A 582 -4.22 30.95 10.42
N LEU A 583 -3.38 31.98 10.47
CA LEU A 583 -3.80 33.38 10.48
C LEU A 583 -4.45 33.85 9.18
N CYS A 584 -4.48 33.07 8.10
CA CYS A 584 -5.30 33.36 6.92
C CYS A 584 -6.73 32.81 7.03
N GLN A 585 -7.00 31.92 7.99
CA GLN A 585 -8.31 31.28 8.17
C GLN A 585 -9.37 32.22 8.75
N PRO A 586 -10.67 31.86 8.60
CA PRO A 586 -11.80 32.54 9.25
C PRO A 586 -11.63 32.74 10.76
N GLU A 587 -12.04 33.88 11.31
CA GLU A 587 -12.02 34.12 12.78
C GLU A 587 -12.84 33.11 13.60
N THR A 588 -13.83 32.49 12.97
CA THR A 588 -14.69 31.45 13.54
C THR A 588 -14.04 30.07 13.56
N SER A 589 -12.94 29.89 12.85
CA SER A 589 -12.22 28.62 12.77
C SER A 589 -11.32 28.42 13.99
N GLU A 590 -11.34 27.21 14.55
CA GLU A 590 -10.45 26.84 15.66
C GLU A 590 -8.96 26.98 15.26
N VAL A 591 -8.64 26.67 14.00
CA VAL A 591 -7.29 26.81 13.43
C VAL A 591 -6.78 28.25 13.57
N TYR A 592 -7.64 29.23 13.29
CA TYR A 592 -7.31 30.64 13.43
C TYR A 592 -7.09 31.03 14.90
N GLN A 593 -7.96 30.56 15.79
CA GLN A 593 -7.89 30.88 17.21
C GLN A 593 -6.59 30.34 17.82
N GLN A 594 -6.23 29.09 17.50
CA GLN A 594 -4.96 28.51 17.91
C GLN A 594 -3.77 29.27 17.32
N ALA A 595 -3.77 29.54 16.01
CA ALA A 595 -2.69 30.28 15.36
C ALA A 595 -2.50 31.68 15.98
N LYS A 596 -3.59 32.38 16.27
CA LYS A 596 -3.56 33.69 16.92
C LYS A 596 -3.00 33.62 18.34
N LEU A 597 -3.36 32.60 19.11
CA LEU A 597 -2.79 32.39 20.45
C LEU A 597 -1.30 32.08 20.41
N HIS A 598 -0.84 31.27 19.45
CA HIS A 598 0.59 31.00 19.24
C HIS A 598 1.34 32.27 18.82
N ALA A 599 0.81 33.02 17.85
CA ALA A 599 1.37 34.28 17.38
C ALA A 599 1.49 35.34 18.50
N GLN A 600 0.57 35.37 19.46
CA GLN A 600 0.63 36.28 20.62
C GLN A 600 1.65 35.88 21.67
N ARG A 601 2.00 34.58 21.76
CA ARG A 601 2.94 34.04 22.75
C ARG A 601 4.39 34.12 22.27
N GLU A 602 4.61 34.01 20.97
CA GLU A 602 5.95 34.11 20.39
C GLU A 602 6.46 35.55 20.38
N THR A 603 7.73 35.72 20.77
CA THR A 603 8.43 37.00 20.73
C THR A 603 9.51 36.95 19.66
N GLY A 604 9.51 37.92 18.73
CA GLY A 604 10.57 38.07 17.71
C GLY A 604 10.18 37.72 16.27
N THR A 605 8.96 37.25 16.02
CA THR A 605 8.40 37.04 14.67
C THR A 605 7.26 38.03 14.40
N PHE A 606 7.20 38.57 13.18
CA PHE A 606 6.12 39.48 12.76
C PHE A 606 5.11 38.72 11.91
N TYR A 607 3.91 38.54 12.45
CA TYR A 607 2.80 37.90 11.77
C TYR A 607 1.90 38.92 11.07
N LEU A 608 1.39 38.57 9.89
CA LEU A 608 0.45 39.39 9.12
C LEU A 608 -0.99 38.97 9.42
N GLU A 609 -1.79 39.89 9.96
CA GLU A 609 -3.23 39.69 10.17
C GLU A 609 -4.02 40.25 8.98
N TRP A 610 -4.73 39.36 8.28
CA TRP A 610 -5.59 39.76 7.17
C TRP A 610 -6.93 40.29 7.68
N MET A 611 -7.14 41.60 7.57
CA MET A 611 -8.37 42.27 8.05
C MET A 611 -9.58 42.09 7.12
N ASN A 612 -9.34 41.93 5.81
CA ASN A 612 -10.40 41.85 4.79
C ASN A 612 -10.97 40.43 4.58
N LYS A 613 -10.72 39.46 5.46
CA LYS A 613 -11.22 38.09 5.29
C LYS A 613 -12.75 37.97 5.32
N LYS A 614 -13.41 38.88 6.04
CA LYS A 614 -14.87 38.83 6.25
C LYS A 614 -15.66 39.09 4.96
N SER A 615 -15.07 39.75 3.96
CA SER A 615 -15.75 40.00 2.67
C SER A 615 -15.75 38.80 1.72
N LEU A 616 -14.86 37.82 1.93
CA LEU A 616 -14.82 36.57 1.14
C LEU A 616 -15.78 35.49 1.65
N LYS A 617 -16.42 35.72 2.81
CA LYS A 617 -17.02 34.66 3.63
C LYS A 617 -18.34 34.05 3.14
N ASN A 618 -18.86 34.41 1.98
CA ASN A 618 -20.17 33.93 1.49
C ASN A 618 -20.13 33.46 0.03
N LEU A 619 -19.16 32.63 -0.36
CA LEU A 619 -19.11 32.09 -1.73
C LEU A 619 -19.76 30.71 -1.89
N TYR A 620 -20.04 29.96 -0.82
CA TYR A 620 -20.63 28.62 -0.90
C TYR A 620 -21.70 28.39 0.16
N ARG A 621 -22.78 27.69 -0.21
CA ARG A 621 -23.93 27.40 0.69
C ARG A 621 -23.69 26.18 1.58
N LEU A 622 -23.00 25.17 1.06
CA LEU A 622 -22.74 23.90 1.72
C LEU A 622 -21.47 23.29 1.12
N VAL A 623 -20.56 22.81 1.97
CA VAL A 623 -19.40 22.00 1.57
C VAL A 623 -19.56 20.64 2.22
N VAL A 624 -19.52 19.59 1.39
CA VAL A 624 -19.60 18.21 1.84
C VAL A 624 -18.31 17.53 1.40
N ARG A 625 -17.65 16.82 2.31
CA ARG A 625 -16.49 15.97 2.00
C ARG A 625 -16.79 14.51 2.35
N PRO A 626 -17.57 13.82 1.51
CA PRO A 626 -17.97 12.45 1.80
C PRO A 626 -16.86 11.45 1.47
N HIS A 627 -16.03 11.75 0.47
CA HIS A 627 -15.04 10.84 -0.09
C HIS A 627 -13.68 10.93 0.60
N ARG A 628 -12.94 9.83 0.58
CA ARG A 628 -11.53 9.75 1.05
C ARG A 628 -10.53 10.24 0.01
N ASP A 629 -11.00 10.43 -1.21
CA ASP A 629 -10.21 10.57 -2.43
C ASP A 629 -10.93 11.50 -3.42
N ALA A 630 -10.30 11.75 -4.57
CA ALA A 630 -10.82 12.63 -5.61
C ALA A 630 -12.25 12.26 -6.03
N VAL A 631 -13.11 13.27 -6.12
CA VAL A 631 -14.49 13.14 -6.62
C VAL A 631 -14.48 13.42 -8.12
N TYR A 632 -14.85 12.42 -8.93
CA TYR A 632 -14.87 12.55 -10.39
C TYR A 632 -16.20 13.09 -10.90
N HIS A 633 -17.31 12.70 -10.28
CA HIS A 633 -18.62 13.18 -10.67
C HIS A 633 -19.57 13.30 -9.49
N ALA A 634 -20.40 14.33 -9.51
CA ALA A 634 -21.49 14.53 -8.56
C ALA A 634 -22.72 15.08 -9.29
N CYS A 635 -23.89 14.56 -8.93
CA CYS A 635 -25.14 14.98 -9.54
C CYS A 635 -26.26 15.14 -8.50
N PHE A 636 -27.16 16.08 -8.76
CA PHE A 636 -28.40 16.20 -7.99
C PHE A 636 -29.43 15.20 -8.49
N SER A 637 -30.18 14.65 -7.54
CA SER A 637 -31.47 14.02 -7.80
C SER A 637 -32.44 15.00 -8.46
N LYS A 638 -33.39 14.48 -9.25
CA LYS A 638 -34.37 15.32 -9.97
C LYS A 638 -35.33 16.02 -9.01
N ASP A 639 -35.58 15.42 -7.84
CA ASP A 639 -36.34 16.02 -6.74
C ASP A 639 -35.54 17.11 -5.96
N ARG A 640 -34.24 17.27 -6.26
CA ARG A 640 -33.28 18.18 -5.61
C ARG A 640 -33.07 17.96 -4.12
N GLN A 641 -33.52 16.83 -3.58
CA GLN A 641 -33.40 16.53 -2.15
C GLN A 641 -32.10 15.81 -1.81
N ARG A 642 -31.54 15.08 -2.77
CA ARG A 642 -30.35 14.23 -2.62
C ARG A 642 -29.26 14.58 -3.64
N ILE A 643 -28.01 14.37 -3.26
CA ILE A 643 -26.83 14.42 -4.14
C ILE A 643 -26.21 13.03 -4.12
N ALA A 644 -25.84 12.54 -5.30
CA ALA A 644 -25.00 11.35 -5.46
C ALA A 644 -23.63 11.81 -5.94
N SER A 645 -22.57 11.31 -5.30
CA SER A 645 -21.20 11.56 -5.69
C SER A 645 -20.43 10.25 -5.78
N CYS A 646 -19.46 10.24 -6.68
CA CYS A 646 -18.60 9.10 -6.94
C CYS A 646 -17.20 9.57 -7.35
N GLY A 647 -16.21 8.70 -7.17
CA GLY A 647 -14.84 9.04 -7.49
C GLY A 647 -13.85 7.90 -7.31
N ALA A 648 -12.61 8.28 -7.03
CA ALA A 648 -11.47 7.36 -6.98
C ALA A 648 -11.48 6.44 -5.74
N ASP A 649 -12.27 6.76 -4.70
CA ASP A 649 -12.42 5.92 -3.51
C ASP A 649 -13.33 4.69 -3.74
N LYS A 650 -13.83 4.51 -4.98
CA LYS A 650 -14.63 3.36 -5.43
C LYS A 650 -16.00 3.24 -4.74
N THR A 651 -16.39 4.28 -4.00
CA THR A 651 -17.67 4.34 -3.31
C THR A 651 -18.66 5.24 -4.04
N LEU A 652 -19.92 4.81 -4.04
CA LEU A 652 -21.04 5.69 -4.32
C LEU A 652 -21.56 6.21 -2.99
N GLN A 653 -21.61 7.53 -2.87
CA GLN A 653 -22.16 8.21 -1.71
C GLN A 653 -23.40 8.99 -2.07
N VAL A 654 -24.43 8.87 -1.24
CA VAL A 654 -25.67 9.63 -1.38
C VAL A 654 -25.91 10.41 -0.10
N PHE A 655 -26.13 11.71 -0.21
CA PHE A 655 -26.34 12.59 0.93
C PHE A 655 -27.46 13.60 0.66
N LYS A 656 -28.03 14.16 1.72
CA LYS A 656 -29.09 15.17 1.62
C LYS A 656 -28.50 16.49 1.11
N ALA A 657 -29.14 17.09 0.11
CA ALA A 657 -28.66 18.31 -0.56
C ALA A 657 -28.70 19.58 0.32
N GLU A 658 -29.54 19.59 1.36
CA GLU A 658 -29.70 20.73 2.26
C GLU A 658 -28.69 20.72 3.41
N SER A 659 -28.49 19.57 4.04
CA SER A 659 -27.68 19.44 5.26
C SER A 659 -26.30 18.81 5.02
N GLY A 660 -26.10 18.14 3.88
CA GLY A 660 -24.90 17.31 3.64
C GLY A 660 -24.91 15.99 4.42
N GLU A 661 -26.02 15.66 5.10
CA GLU A 661 -26.14 14.44 5.89
C GLU A 661 -26.06 13.20 5.00
N ARG A 662 -25.16 12.28 5.35
CA ARG A 662 -24.92 11.05 4.60
C ARG A 662 -26.09 10.08 4.76
N LEU A 663 -26.68 9.67 3.64
CA LEU A 663 -27.79 8.72 3.59
C LEU A 663 -27.29 7.31 3.26
N LEU A 664 -26.39 7.17 2.27
CA LEU A 664 -25.86 5.88 1.83
C LEU A 664 -24.35 5.94 1.57
N GLU A 665 -23.68 4.86 1.93
CA GLU A 665 -22.31 4.51 1.55
C GLU A 665 -22.33 3.13 0.90
N ILE A 666 -21.93 3.06 -0.36
CA ILE A 666 -21.96 1.82 -1.13
C ILE A 666 -20.58 1.61 -1.75
N ASN A 667 -19.92 0.50 -1.40
CA ASN A 667 -18.74 0.04 -2.14
C ASN A 667 -19.22 -0.50 -3.48
N ALA A 668 -19.27 0.38 -4.48
CA ALA A 668 -19.99 0.10 -5.72
C ALA A 668 -19.13 -0.71 -6.70
N HIS A 669 -17.85 -0.39 -6.83
CA HIS A 669 -16.96 -1.01 -7.82
C HIS A 669 -15.62 -1.44 -7.21
N ASP A 670 -14.89 -2.30 -7.93
CA ASP A 670 -13.56 -2.77 -7.53
C ASP A 670 -12.44 -1.81 -8.01
N ASP A 671 -12.78 -0.92 -8.95
CA ASP A 671 -11.95 0.17 -9.47
C ASP A 671 -12.70 1.52 -9.40
N GLU A 672 -12.03 2.59 -9.82
CA GLU A 672 -12.52 3.98 -9.73
C GLU A 672 -13.85 4.19 -10.48
N ILE A 673 -14.73 5.03 -9.93
CA ILE A 673 -16.05 5.33 -10.53
C ILE A 673 -15.96 6.66 -11.26
N LEU A 674 -16.11 6.63 -12.58
CA LEU A 674 -15.91 7.79 -13.45
C LEU A 674 -17.14 8.69 -13.53
N CYS A 675 -18.33 8.10 -13.47
CA CYS A 675 -19.59 8.84 -13.53
C CYS A 675 -20.71 8.14 -12.76
N CYS A 676 -21.66 8.94 -12.27
CA CYS A 676 -22.89 8.46 -11.66
C CYS A 676 -24.08 9.33 -12.08
N ALA A 677 -25.27 8.74 -12.24
CA ALA A 677 -26.47 9.48 -12.63
C ALA A 677 -27.73 8.96 -11.93
N PHE A 678 -28.62 9.88 -11.53
CA PHE A 678 -29.96 9.55 -11.05
C PHE A 678 -30.95 9.29 -12.20
N SER A 679 -31.87 8.37 -11.98
CA SER A 679 -33.06 8.20 -12.83
C SER A 679 -34.04 9.39 -12.72
N ALA A 680 -34.95 9.52 -13.68
CA ALA A 680 -35.93 10.61 -13.75
C ALA A 680 -36.79 10.77 -12.48
N ASP A 681 -37.14 9.65 -11.85
CA ASP A 681 -37.90 9.56 -10.60
C ASP A 681 -37.01 9.55 -9.34
N SER A 682 -35.69 9.62 -9.51
CA SER A 682 -34.69 9.52 -8.45
C SER A 682 -34.78 8.23 -7.61
N GLU A 683 -35.36 7.15 -8.15
CA GLU A 683 -35.40 5.84 -7.47
C GLU A 683 -34.09 5.05 -7.65
N PHE A 684 -33.43 5.17 -8.80
CA PHE A 684 -32.21 4.46 -9.13
C PHE A 684 -31.02 5.40 -9.33
N VAL A 685 -29.82 4.89 -9.04
CA VAL A 685 -28.54 5.52 -9.38
C VAL A 685 -27.75 4.53 -10.21
N ALA A 686 -27.27 4.96 -11.37
CA ALA A 686 -26.31 4.21 -12.17
C ALA A 686 -24.89 4.68 -11.84
N THR A 687 -23.95 3.76 -11.84
CA THR A 687 -22.51 4.03 -11.73
C THR A 687 -21.78 3.31 -12.84
N CYS A 688 -20.78 3.96 -13.42
CA CYS A 688 -19.89 3.37 -14.41
C CYS A 688 -18.42 3.60 -14.02
N SER A 689 -17.58 2.61 -14.26
CA SER A 689 -16.25 2.52 -13.66
C SER A 689 -15.18 2.08 -14.64
N SER A 690 -13.93 2.32 -14.26
CA SER A 690 -12.73 1.76 -14.87
C SER A 690 -12.68 0.23 -14.85
N ASP A 691 -13.49 -0.43 -14.01
CA ASP A 691 -13.67 -1.90 -14.00
C ASP A 691 -14.45 -2.45 -15.21
N LYS A 692 -14.84 -1.57 -16.15
CA LYS A 692 -15.58 -1.87 -17.39
C LYS A 692 -17.05 -2.24 -17.16
N LYS A 693 -17.56 -2.08 -15.93
CA LYS A 693 -18.91 -2.45 -15.55
C LYS A 693 -19.79 -1.22 -15.35
N VAL A 694 -21.09 -1.44 -15.54
CA VAL A 694 -22.14 -0.49 -15.23
C VAL A 694 -23.07 -1.13 -14.21
N LYS A 695 -23.26 -0.48 -13.07
CA LYS A 695 -24.09 -1.02 -11.98
C LYS A 695 -25.25 -0.08 -11.69
N ILE A 696 -26.42 -0.65 -11.40
CA ILE A 696 -27.63 0.10 -11.04
C ILE A 696 -27.98 -0.22 -9.60
N TRP A 697 -28.11 0.84 -8.81
CA TRP A 697 -28.36 0.80 -7.39
C TRP A 697 -29.73 1.38 -7.08
N ASN A 698 -30.41 0.81 -6.08
CA ASN A 698 -31.56 1.46 -5.49
C ASN A 698 -31.07 2.62 -4.61
N SER A 699 -31.52 3.84 -4.90
CA SER A 699 -31.10 5.08 -4.23
C SER A 699 -31.55 5.23 -2.77
N ARG A 700 -32.42 4.34 -2.28
CA ARG A 700 -32.94 4.34 -0.90
C ARG A 700 -32.36 3.21 -0.08
N THR A 701 -32.20 2.01 -0.66
CA THR A 701 -31.71 0.83 0.06
C THR A 701 -30.22 0.55 -0.15
N GLY A 702 -29.62 1.14 -1.20
CA GLY A 702 -28.25 0.86 -1.62
C GLY A 702 -28.02 -0.54 -2.19
N GLN A 703 -29.08 -1.30 -2.47
CA GLN A 703 -28.96 -2.64 -3.05
C GLN A 703 -28.68 -2.57 -4.55
N CYS A 704 -27.77 -3.43 -5.03
CA CYS A 704 -27.50 -3.59 -6.45
C CYS A 704 -28.66 -4.31 -7.13
N ARG A 705 -29.29 -3.66 -8.11
CA ARG A 705 -30.39 -4.24 -8.90
C ARG A 705 -29.89 -4.95 -10.15
N ARG A 706 -28.90 -4.36 -10.85
CA ARG A 706 -28.36 -4.86 -12.12
C ARG A 706 -26.87 -4.56 -12.22
N VAL A 707 -26.16 -5.45 -12.91
CA VAL A 707 -24.78 -5.29 -13.34
C VAL A 707 -24.73 -5.62 -14.84
N TYR A 708 -24.16 -4.72 -15.63
CA TYR A 708 -23.91 -4.91 -17.06
C TYR A 708 -22.39 -4.98 -17.29
N GLU A 709 -21.95 -6.04 -17.96
CA GLU A 709 -20.53 -6.36 -18.22
C GLU A 709 -20.34 -6.67 -19.71
N GLU A 710 -20.64 -5.71 -20.59
CA GLU A 710 -20.41 -5.88 -22.05
C GLU A 710 -19.35 -4.94 -22.64
N HIS A 711 -19.02 -3.83 -21.97
CA HIS A 711 -18.00 -2.92 -22.47
C HIS A 711 -16.62 -3.58 -22.37
N SER A 712 -15.81 -3.45 -23.42
CA SER A 712 -14.46 -4.04 -23.43
C SER A 712 -13.42 -3.14 -22.79
N GLU A 713 -13.73 -1.87 -22.56
CA GLU A 713 -12.86 -0.88 -21.90
C GLU A 713 -13.62 -0.07 -20.85
N GLN A 714 -12.91 0.81 -20.12
CA GLN A 714 -13.51 1.65 -19.09
C GLN A 714 -14.72 2.46 -19.61
N VAL A 715 -15.72 2.66 -18.76
CA VAL A 715 -16.96 3.36 -19.13
C VAL A 715 -16.93 4.76 -18.52
N ASN A 716 -16.79 5.77 -19.37
CA ASN A 716 -16.48 7.14 -18.97
C ASN A 716 -17.71 7.92 -18.45
N CYS A 717 -18.89 7.71 -19.06
CA CYS A 717 -20.10 8.42 -18.70
C CYS A 717 -21.32 7.52 -18.79
N CYS A 718 -22.26 7.72 -17.86
CA CYS A 718 -23.57 7.09 -17.86
C CYS A 718 -24.66 8.14 -17.60
N GLN A 719 -25.76 8.09 -18.35
CA GLN A 719 -26.85 9.06 -18.22
C GLN A 719 -28.21 8.40 -18.41
N PHE A 720 -29.12 8.63 -17.47
CA PHE A 720 -30.53 8.24 -17.61
C PHE A 720 -31.31 9.20 -18.49
N ASN A 721 -32.39 8.68 -19.09
CA ASN A 721 -33.42 9.48 -19.73
C ASN A 721 -34.15 10.39 -18.72
N ASN A 722 -34.78 11.46 -19.22
CA ASN A 722 -35.30 12.54 -18.40
C ASN A 722 -36.78 12.37 -18.02
N ARG A 723 -37.59 11.64 -18.78
CA ARG A 723 -39.03 11.44 -18.52
C ARG A 723 -39.31 10.15 -17.75
N SER A 724 -40.24 10.21 -16.82
CA SER A 724 -40.74 9.04 -16.07
C SER A 724 -41.65 8.17 -16.95
N GLY A 725 -41.27 6.92 -17.20
CA GLY A 725 -42.12 5.94 -17.90
C GLY A 725 -41.36 4.72 -18.44
N GLN A 726 -40.13 4.91 -18.89
CA GLN A 726 -39.17 3.84 -19.22
C GLN A 726 -37.82 4.22 -18.64
N TYR A 727 -37.05 3.25 -18.13
CA TYR A 727 -35.70 3.49 -17.62
C TYR A 727 -34.70 3.13 -18.70
N LEU A 728 -34.28 4.12 -19.47
CA LEU A 728 -33.22 3.98 -20.45
C LEU A 728 -31.94 4.59 -19.92
N LEU A 729 -30.83 3.86 -20.05
CA LEU A 729 -29.51 4.31 -19.66
C LEU A 729 -28.61 4.31 -20.89
N ALA A 730 -27.98 5.44 -21.18
CA ALA A 730 -26.93 5.54 -22.20
C ALA A 730 -25.57 5.47 -21.50
N THR A 731 -24.65 4.68 -22.04
CA THR A 731 -23.28 4.55 -21.54
C THR A 731 -22.29 4.67 -22.68
N CYS A 732 -21.15 5.27 -22.41
CA CYS A 732 -20.09 5.44 -23.41
C CYS A 732 -18.72 5.11 -22.82
N SER A 733 -17.83 4.58 -23.66
CA SER A 733 -16.59 3.94 -23.23
C SER A 733 -15.42 4.26 -24.16
N ASN A 734 -14.22 3.95 -23.68
CA ASN A 734 -13.00 3.92 -24.50
C ASN A 734 -13.02 2.84 -25.58
N ASP A 735 -13.99 1.90 -25.56
CA ASP A 735 -14.17 0.89 -26.61
C ASP A 735 -14.79 1.44 -27.91
N THR A 736 -14.92 2.77 -28.01
CA THR A 736 -15.55 3.55 -29.10
C THR A 736 -17.07 3.36 -29.26
N PHE A 737 -17.69 2.48 -28.47
CA PHE A 737 -19.12 2.23 -28.54
C PHE A 737 -19.92 3.05 -27.55
N ILE A 738 -21.17 3.32 -27.93
CA ILE A 738 -22.20 3.82 -27.02
C ILE A 738 -23.26 2.73 -26.91
N LYS A 739 -23.59 2.33 -25.69
CA LYS A 739 -24.60 1.30 -25.43
C LYS A 739 -25.82 1.93 -24.78
N LEU A 740 -27.00 1.50 -25.22
CA LEU A 740 -28.29 1.90 -24.67
C LEU A 740 -28.93 0.70 -24.00
N TRP A 741 -29.25 0.85 -22.72
CA TRP A 741 -29.76 -0.21 -21.85
C TRP A 741 -31.19 0.09 -21.46
N ASP A 742 -32.05 -0.92 -21.49
CA ASP A 742 -33.30 -0.89 -20.75
C ASP A 742 -33.07 -1.57 -19.39
N VAL A 743 -33.26 -0.84 -18.30
CA VAL A 743 -33.03 -1.36 -16.94
C VAL A 743 -33.92 -2.57 -16.60
N ASN A 744 -35.08 -2.67 -17.26
CA ASN A 744 -35.98 -3.80 -17.08
C ASN A 744 -35.44 -5.07 -17.76
N GLU A 745 -34.67 -4.91 -18.83
CA GLU A 745 -34.06 -6.01 -19.58
C GLU A 745 -32.67 -6.37 -19.04
N LYS A 746 -32.21 -7.59 -19.37
CA LYS A 746 -30.90 -8.08 -18.97
C LYS A 746 -29.79 -7.76 -19.96
N TYR A 747 -30.14 -7.55 -21.22
CA TYR A 747 -29.20 -7.39 -22.33
C TYR A 747 -29.17 -5.95 -22.81
N CYS A 748 -28.09 -5.57 -23.48
CA CYS A 748 -28.03 -4.29 -24.18
C CYS A 748 -29.14 -4.21 -25.23
N ARG A 749 -29.89 -3.10 -25.24
CA ARG A 749 -30.97 -2.87 -26.20
C ARG A 749 -30.36 -2.52 -27.56
N ASN A 750 -29.52 -1.49 -27.61
CA ASN A 750 -28.85 -1.03 -28.83
C ASN A 750 -27.35 -0.79 -28.56
N THR A 751 -26.49 -1.22 -29.47
CA THR A 751 -25.08 -0.82 -29.53
C THR A 751 -24.89 0.11 -30.73
N MET A 752 -24.53 1.36 -30.47
CA MET A 752 -24.37 2.41 -31.46
C MET A 752 -22.90 2.44 -31.90
N ILE A 753 -22.68 2.23 -33.20
CA ILE A 753 -21.37 2.09 -33.82
C ILE A 753 -21.15 3.28 -34.74
N GLY A 754 -20.01 3.96 -34.62
CA GLY A 754 -19.65 5.03 -35.53
C GLY A 754 -18.57 5.99 -35.06
N HIS A 755 -18.17 5.99 -33.79
CA HIS A 755 -17.00 6.73 -33.34
C HIS A 755 -15.70 5.97 -33.64
N GLU A 756 -14.65 6.72 -33.99
CA GLU A 756 -13.34 6.14 -34.33
C GLU A 756 -12.41 6.03 -33.12
N ASN A 757 -12.71 6.79 -32.05
CA ASN A 757 -11.90 6.87 -30.85
C ASN A 757 -12.80 6.95 -29.59
N SER A 758 -12.20 6.95 -28.41
CA SER A 758 -12.84 6.94 -27.10
C SER A 758 -13.98 7.96 -26.97
N VAL A 759 -15.14 7.50 -26.50
CA VAL A 759 -16.29 8.37 -26.26
C VAL A 759 -16.28 8.83 -24.80
N ASN A 760 -16.13 10.14 -24.59
CA ASN A 760 -15.93 10.72 -23.26
C ASN A 760 -17.24 11.00 -22.54
N HIS A 761 -18.27 11.43 -23.27
CA HIS A 761 -19.52 11.90 -22.68
C HIS A 761 -20.72 11.57 -23.57
N CYS A 762 -21.85 11.29 -22.94
CA CYS A 762 -23.12 11.09 -23.64
C CYS A 762 -24.28 11.69 -22.83
N ARG A 763 -25.27 12.27 -23.50
CA ARG A 763 -26.44 12.86 -22.83
C ARG A 763 -27.71 12.72 -23.64
N PHE A 764 -28.78 12.26 -22.98
CA PHE A 764 -30.13 12.29 -23.54
C PHE A 764 -30.60 13.72 -23.76
N SER A 765 -31.30 13.94 -24.88
CA SER A 765 -32.02 15.18 -25.12
C SER A 765 -33.16 15.36 -24.08
N PRO A 766 -33.61 16.59 -23.80
CA PRO A 766 -34.71 16.83 -22.86
C PRO A 766 -36.03 16.13 -23.23
N ASN A 767 -36.20 15.80 -24.52
CA ASN A 767 -37.37 15.10 -25.04
C ASN A 767 -37.19 13.57 -25.14
N ASP A 768 -36.03 13.03 -24.71
CA ASP A 768 -35.64 11.61 -24.76
C ASP A 768 -35.66 10.96 -26.16
N LYS A 769 -35.81 11.75 -27.24
CA LYS A 769 -35.80 11.24 -28.62
C LYS A 769 -34.39 11.00 -29.14
N TYR A 770 -33.42 11.75 -28.64
CA TYR A 770 -32.05 11.76 -29.13
C TYR A 770 -31.04 11.50 -28.02
N VAL A 771 -29.91 10.93 -28.38
CA VAL A 771 -28.70 10.86 -27.55
C VAL A 771 -27.61 11.62 -28.26
N ALA A 772 -27.00 12.60 -27.59
CA ALA A 772 -25.78 13.24 -28.05
C ALA A 772 -24.56 12.52 -27.47
N SER A 773 -23.53 12.32 -28.28
CA SER A 773 -22.26 11.75 -27.86
C SER A 773 -21.08 12.62 -28.27
N CYS A 774 -20.05 12.63 -27.44
CA CYS A 774 -18.84 13.43 -27.58
C CYS A 774 -17.61 12.53 -27.51
N SER A 775 -16.73 12.59 -28.51
CA SER A 775 -15.56 11.69 -28.62
C SER A 775 -14.23 12.46 -28.78
N THR A 776 -13.13 11.78 -28.44
CA THR A 776 -11.76 12.20 -28.74
C THR A 776 -11.44 12.20 -30.24
N ASP A 777 -12.28 11.58 -31.08
CA ASP A 777 -12.16 11.64 -32.54
C ASP A 777 -12.44 13.04 -33.12
N GLY A 778 -12.87 14.00 -32.29
CA GLY A 778 -13.18 15.36 -32.69
C GLY A 778 -14.59 15.55 -33.24
N THR A 779 -15.48 14.58 -33.05
CA THR A 779 -16.87 14.63 -33.52
C THR A 779 -17.88 14.66 -32.38
N VAL A 780 -19.02 15.29 -32.65
CA VAL A 780 -20.24 15.14 -31.87
C VAL A 780 -21.31 14.50 -32.74
N LYS A 781 -21.88 13.39 -32.27
CA LYS A 781 -22.89 12.63 -33.01
C LYS A 781 -24.23 12.66 -32.29
N LEU A 782 -25.32 12.73 -33.09
CA LEU A 782 -26.70 12.65 -32.63
C LEU A 782 -27.31 11.34 -33.09
N TRP A 783 -27.82 10.58 -32.12
CA TRP A 783 -28.38 9.25 -32.34
C TRP A 783 -29.88 9.25 -32.04
N ALA A 784 -30.66 8.54 -32.83
CA ALA A 784 -32.06 8.29 -32.52
C ALA A 784 -32.17 7.26 -31.38
N ALA A 785 -32.74 7.65 -30.23
CA ALA A 785 -32.79 6.78 -29.05
C ALA A 785 -33.60 5.47 -29.28
N CYS A 786 -34.63 5.50 -30.13
CA CYS A 786 -35.46 4.33 -30.40
C CYS A 786 -34.78 3.29 -31.30
N SER A 787 -34.06 3.73 -32.33
CA SER A 787 -33.46 2.84 -33.35
C SER A 787 -31.97 2.62 -33.15
N GLY A 788 -31.27 3.50 -32.43
CA GLY A 788 -29.81 3.47 -32.29
C GLY A 788 -29.05 3.92 -33.55
N ASN A 789 -29.75 4.45 -34.55
CA ASN A 789 -29.13 4.92 -35.78
C ASN A 789 -28.51 6.30 -35.60
N GLU A 790 -27.39 6.53 -36.27
CA GLU A 790 -26.78 7.85 -36.41
C GLU A 790 -27.70 8.73 -37.27
N LEU A 791 -28.05 9.92 -36.76
CA LEU A 791 -28.84 10.91 -37.49
C LEU A 791 -27.94 12.00 -38.08
N LYS A 792 -27.03 12.53 -37.27
CA LYS A 792 -26.15 13.65 -37.65
C LYS A 792 -24.78 13.48 -37.00
N SER A 793 -23.76 13.94 -37.70
CA SER A 793 -22.40 14.10 -37.19
C SER A 793 -21.95 15.53 -37.41
N ILE A 794 -21.32 16.11 -36.39
CA ILE A 794 -20.74 17.44 -36.40
C ILE A 794 -19.23 17.27 -36.20
N GLU A 795 -18.45 17.60 -37.22
CA GLU A 795 -17.00 17.57 -37.15
C GLU A 795 -16.48 18.87 -36.55
N ILE A 796 -15.84 18.78 -35.38
CA ILE A 796 -15.37 19.96 -34.65
C ILE A 796 -13.95 20.35 -35.08
N LYS A 797 -13.20 19.42 -35.65
CA LYS A 797 -11.84 19.64 -36.19
C LYS A 797 -11.79 20.83 -37.16
N ASP A 798 -12.82 20.99 -37.98
CA ASP A 798 -12.93 22.07 -38.96
C ASP A 798 -12.89 23.48 -38.34
N PHE A 799 -13.37 23.65 -37.11
CA PHE A 799 -13.39 24.95 -36.40
C PHE A 799 -12.06 25.30 -35.71
N PHE A 800 -11.06 24.40 -35.79
CA PHE A 800 -9.71 24.61 -35.28
C PHE A 800 -8.64 24.61 -36.38
N LYS A 801 -9.03 24.44 -37.65
CA LYS A 801 -8.11 24.55 -38.78
C LYS A 801 -7.63 26.00 -38.92
N ASN A 802 -6.37 26.26 -38.63
CA ASN A 802 -5.68 27.46 -39.11
C ASN A 802 -5.32 27.26 -40.58
N VAL A 803 -5.25 28.34 -41.36
CA VAL A 803 -5.00 28.29 -42.82
C VAL A 803 -3.63 27.67 -43.20
N ASP A 804 -2.71 27.54 -42.22
CA ASP A 804 -1.32 27.09 -42.43
C ASP A 804 -0.95 25.72 -41.81
N GLU A 805 -1.89 24.99 -41.15
CA GLU A 805 -1.59 23.71 -40.50
C GLU A 805 -2.10 22.50 -41.32
N GLN A 806 -1.28 21.44 -41.42
CA GLN A 806 -1.66 20.22 -42.12
C GLN A 806 -2.82 19.49 -41.41
N PRO A 807 -3.73 18.84 -42.17
CA PRO A 807 -4.99 18.29 -41.64
C PRO A 807 -4.84 17.19 -40.58
N ASP A 808 -3.68 16.54 -40.48
CA ASP A 808 -3.45 15.39 -39.59
C ASP A 808 -2.93 15.75 -38.19
N ASP A 809 -2.50 16.99 -37.95
CA ASP A 809 -1.78 17.36 -36.71
C ASP A 809 -2.66 17.98 -35.61
N VAL A 810 -3.91 18.38 -35.90
CA VAL A 810 -4.77 19.05 -34.92
C VAL A 810 -5.73 18.06 -34.26
N GLU A 811 -5.25 17.35 -33.24
CA GLU A 811 -6.13 16.57 -32.37
C GLU A 811 -7.03 17.51 -31.55
N VAL A 812 -8.35 17.42 -31.76
CA VAL A 812 -9.36 18.22 -31.06
C VAL A 812 -10.17 17.30 -30.16
N LEU A 813 -9.86 17.34 -28.86
CA LEU A 813 -10.55 16.54 -27.87
C LEU A 813 -11.85 17.22 -27.43
N VAL A 814 -12.98 16.57 -27.70
CA VAL A 814 -14.30 17.00 -27.23
C VAL A 814 -14.57 16.36 -25.87
N LYS A 815 -14.78 17.19 -24.84
CA LYS A 815 -14.89 16.71 -23.46
C LYS A 815 -16.32 16.48 -22.99
N CYS A 816 -17.18 17.50 -23.09
CA CYS A 816 -18.57 17.46 -22.63
C CYS A 816 -19.51 18.02 -23.69
N CYS A 817 -20.75 17.53 -23.65
CA CYS A 817 -21.88 18.09 -24.36
C CYS A 817 -23.10 18.20 -23.46
N SER A 818 -23.80 19.33 -23.59
CA SER A 818 -24.99 19.64 -22.80
C SER A 818 -26.07 20.25 -23.69
N TRP A 819 -27.31 19.82 -23.50
CA TRP A 819 -28.45 20.31 -24.27
C TRP A 819 -29.02 21.57 -23.64
N SER A 820 -29.51 22.49 -24.47
CA SER A 820 -30.37 23.57 -24.00
C SER A 820 -31.68 23.02 -23.46
N ARG A 821 -32.38 23.80 -22.65
CA ARG A 821 -33.65 23.41 -22.01
C ARG A 821 -34.70 22.91 -23.02
N ASN A 822 -34.79 23.56 -24.17
CA ASN A 822 -35.79 23.23 -25.20
C ASN A 822 -35.36 22.03 -26.05
N GLY A 823 -34.05 21.71 -26.05
CA GLY A 823 -33.46 20.66 -26.87
C GLY A 823 -33.11 21.11 -28.28
N ASP A 824 -33.22 22.41 -28.57
CA ASP A 824 -32.95 22.96 -29.91
C ASP A 824 -31.47 23.28 -30.11
N MET A 825 -30.70 23.45 -29.03
CA MET A 825 -29.26 23.78 -29.10
C MET A 825 -28.43 22.79 -28.29
N ILE A 826 -27.19 22.59 -28.72
CA ILE A 826 -26.18 21.79 -28.01
C ILE A 826 -24.95 22.65 -27.78
N LEU A 827 -24.52 22.70 -26.53
CA LEU A 827 -23.23 23.25 -26.14
C LEU A 827 -22.20 22.14 -26.14
N VAL A 828 -21.07 22.42 -26.76
CA VAL A 828 -19.93 21.51 -26.87
C VAL A 828 -18.67 22.21 -26.38
N VAL A 829 -17.85 21.48 -25.62
CA VAL A 829 -16.53 21.94 -25.20
C VAL A 829 -15.44 21.24 -25.98
N ALA A 830 -14.56 22.05 -26.57
CA ALA A 830 -13.34 21.59 -27.21
C ALA A 830 -12.18 22.53 -26.86
N LYS A 831 -11.08 21.97 -26.33
CA LYS A 831 -9.89 22.72 -25.86
C LYS A 831 -10.25 23.86 -24.89
N ASN A 832 -10.16 25.11 -25.35
CA ASN A 832 -10.43 26.33 -24.59
C ASN A 832 -11.68 27.10 -25.09
N LYS A 833 -12.45 26.48 -25.99
CA LYS A 833 -13.63 27.06 -26.63
C LYS A 833 -14.91 26.35 -26.19
N LEU A 834 -15.96 27.14 -26.03
CA LEU A 834 -17.36 26.72 -25.96
C LEU A 834 -18.00 26.99 -27.31
N LEU A 835 -18.60 25.95 -27.89
CA LEU A 835 -19.24 25.99 -29.21
C LEU A 835 -20.72 25.67 -29.03
N LEU A 836 -21.59 26.57 -29.44
CA LEU A 836 -23.04 26.39 -29.38
C LEU A 836 -23.55 26.07 -30.78
N PHE A 837 -24.13 24.89 -30.97
CA PHE A 837 -24.69 24.43 -32.24
C PHE A 837 -26.20 24.37 -32.19
N ASP A 838 -26.84 24.70 -33.31
CA ASP A 838 -28.24 24.38 -33.54
C ASP A 838 -28.40 22.89 -33.89
N THR A 839 -29.37 22.22 -33.29
CA THR A 839 -29.61 20.79 -33.47
C THR A 839 -30.30 20.48 -34.79
N GLU A 840 -31.08 21.41 -35.35
CA GLU A 840 -31.77 21.21 -36.62
C GLU A 840 -30.85 21.46 -37.81
N THR A 841 -30.12 22.58 -37.80
CA THR A 841 -29.22 22.93 -38.92
C THR A 841 -27.79 22.41 -38.76
N CYS A 842 -27.38 21.99 -37.55
CA CYS A 842 -25.98 21.68 -37.21
C CYS A 842 -25.00 22.84 -37.43
N ASN A 843 -25.50 24.07 -37.59
CA ASN A 843 -24.67 25.24 -37.75
C ASN A 843 -24.18 25.74 -36.39
N LEU A 844 -22.96 26.28 -36.39
CA LEU A 844 -22.42 27.00 -35.24
C LEU A 844 -23.17 28.33 -35.08
N LEU A 845 -23.85 28.48 -33.95
CA LEU A 845 -24.54 29.72 -33.58
C LEU A 845 -23.57 30.71 -32.94
N THR A 846 -22.82 30.25 -31.94
CA THR A 846 -21.95 31.10 -31.11
C THR A 846 -20.69 30.35 -30.71
N GLN A 847 -19.57 31.06 -30.67
CA GLN A 847 -18.31 30.57 -30.13
C GLN A 847 -17.83 31.52 -29.02
N VAL A 848 -17.47 30.95 -27.87
CA VAL A 848 -16.94 31.69 -26.71
C VAL A 848 -15.57 31.12 -26.35
N ILE A 849 -14.57 31.99 -26.26
CA ILE A 849 -13.22 31.64 -25.81
C ILE A 849 -13.11 32.03 -24.34
N VAL A 850 -12.99 31.05 -23.45
CA VAL A 850 -12.98 31.32 -22.01
C VAL A 850 -11.60 31.81 -21.55
N SER A 851 -10.52 31.22 -22.06
CA SER A 851 -9.16 31.69 -21.79
C SER A 851 -8.18 31.25 -22.88
N HIS A 852 -7.07 31.98 -23.06
CA HIS A 852 -6.04 31.60 -24.04
C HIS A 852 -5.10 30.48 -23.56
N HIS A 853 -5.02 30.22 -22.26
CA HIS A 853 -4.02 29.30 -21.68
C HIS A 853 -4.60 28.12 -20.90
N SER A 854 -5.88 28.14 -20.52
CA SER A 854 -6.50 27.05 -19.76
C SER A 854 -7.50 26.27 -20.61
N THR A 855 -7.48 24.94 -20.46
CA THR A 855 -8.47 24.07 -21.10
C THR A 855 -9.69 23.94 -20.20
N ILE A 856 -10.86 23.96 -20.80
CA ILE A 856 -12.10 23.64 -20.09
C ILE A 856 -12.08 22.14 -19.78
N GLN A 857 -12.42 21.74 -18.57
CA GLN A 857 -12.51 20.34 -18.15
C GLN A 857 -13.94 19.81 -18.21
N TYR A 858 -14.92 20.62 -17.77
CA TYR A 858 -16.33 20.24 -17.75
C TYR A 858 -17.23 21.47 -17.92
N CYS A 859 -18.47 21.23 -18.36
CA CYS A 859 -19.47 22.25 -18.67
C CYS A 859 -20.88 21.74 -18.38
N ASP A 860 -21.75 22.59 -17.84
CA ASP A 860 -23.19 22.28 -17.78
C ASP A 860 -24.07 23.52 -17.94
N PHE A 861 -25.28 23.31 -18.48
CA PHE A 861 -26.32 24.33 -18.54
C PHE A 861 -27.07 24.40 -17.22
N CYS A 862 -27.33 25.62 -16.74
CA CYS A 862 -28.16 25.83 -15.57
C CYS A 862 -29.64 25.58 -15.92
N PRO A 863 -30.37 24.75 -15.16
CA PRO A 863 -31.80 24.53 -15.39
C PRO A 863 -32.62 25.70 -14.84
N GLY A 864 -32.78 26.77 -15.61
CA GLY A 864 -33.61 27.93 -15.26
C GLY A 864 -33.39 29.14 -16.17
N ASP A 865 -32.13 29.46 -16.44
CA ASP A 865 -31.66 30.59 -17.23
C ASP A 865 -30.68 30.10 -18.32
N GLU A 866 -30.31 30.94 -19.30
CA GLU A 866 -29.25 30.65 -20.28
C GLU A 866 -27.82 30.73 -19.67
N LEU A 867 -27.71 30.51 -18.37
CA LEU A 867 -26.46 30.45 -17.62
C LEU A 867 -25.70 29.15 -17.94
N VAL A 868 -24.42 29.28 -18.25
CA VAL A 868 -23.49 28.16 -18.42
C VAL A 868 -22.47 28.19 -17.30
N ALA A 869 -22.26 27.06 -16.63
CA ALA A 869 -21.18 26.87 -15.67
C ALA A 869 -20.03 26.10 -16.32
N VAL A 870 -18.80 26.60 -16.16
CA VAL A 870 -17.61 26.10 -16.84
C VAL A 870 -16.52 25.84 -15.81
N ALA A 871 -16.01 24.62 -15.76
CA ALA A 871 -14.86 24.26 -14.93
C ALA A 871 -13.57 24.30 -15.75
N LEU A 872 -12.58 25.06 -15.31
CA LEU A 872 -11.29 25.24 -15.97
C LEU A 872 -10.18 24.42 -15.30
N SER A 873 -9.05 24.24 -15.99
CA SER A 873 -7.93 23.40 -15.55
C SER A 873 -7.19 23.87 -14.29
N HIS A 874 -7.53 25.03 -13.72
CA HIS A 874 -6.89 25.59 -12.52
C HIS A 874 -7.85 25.65 -11.31
N CYS A 875 -8.80 24.71 -11.24
CA CYS A 875 -9.81 24.60 -10.18
C CYS A 875 -10.70 25.86 -10.02
N SER A 876 -10.86 26.63 -11.09
CA SER A 876 -11.80 27.74 -11.15
C SER A 876 -13.08 27.31 -11.88
N VAL A 877 -14.20 27.80 -11.38
CA VAL A 877 -15.51 27.68 -12.01
C VAL A 877 -16.03 29.08 -12.32
N GLU A 878 -16.39 29.29 -13.57
CA GLU A 878 -16.92 30.54 -14.10
C GLU A 878 -18.38 30.34 -14.54
N GLY A 879 -19.23 31.35 -14.32
CA GLY A 879 -20.64 31.34 -14.73
C GLY A 879 -20.97 32.61 -15.52
N THR A 880 -21.61 32.47 -16.69
CA THR A 880 -21.85 33.60 -17.61
C THR A 880 -23.34 33.78 -17.93
N HIS A 881 -23.89 34.97 -17.67
CA HIS A 881 -25.33 35.31 -17.87
C HIS A 881 -25.70 35.61 -19.33
N GLU A 882 -24.75 36.03 -20.16
CA GLU A 882 -24.94 36.27 -21.60
C GLU A 882 -23.64 35.90 -22.35
N LEU A 883 -23.73 35.07 -23.40
CA LEU A 883 -22.58 34.64 -24.21
C LEU A 883 -21.90 35.80 -24.98
N GLY A 884 -22.45 37.02 -24.92
CA GLY A 884 -21.96 38.23 -25.60
C GLY A 884 -21.15 39.22 -24.76
N SER A 885 -21.14 39.13 -23.42
CA SER A 885 -20.42 40.06 -22.54
C SER A 885 -19.41 39.34 -21.65
N LEU A 886 -18.30 38.91 -22.24
CA LEU A 886 -17.20 38.22 -21.56
C LEU A 886 -16.35 39.13 -20.64
N CYS A 887 -16.77 40.37 -20.35
CA CYS A 887 -15.92 41.32 -19.62
C CYS A 887 -16.36 41.71 -18.20
N ASP A 888 -17.63 41.56 -17.78
CA ASP A 888 -18.08 42.38 -16.63
C ASP A 888 -18.83 41.69 -15.47
N ILE A 889 -18.97 40.36 -15.40
CA ILE A 889 -19.60 39.72 -14.23
C ILE A 889 -18.77 38.54 -13.72
N PHE A 890 -17.86 38.84 -12.79
CA PHE A 890 -17.01 37.88 -12.11
C PHE A 890 -17.67 37.37 -10.82
N ALA A 891 -18.12 36.12 -10.82
CA ALA A 891 -18.26 35.33 -9.60
C ALA A 891 -17.32 34.12 -9.72
N ARG A 892 -16.17 34.18 -9.04
CA ARG A 892 -15.25 33.04 -8.91
C ARG A 892 -15.88 32.03 -7.97
N TRP A 893 -16.30 30.89 -8.49
CA TRP A 893 -16.63 29.73 -7.67
C TRP A 893 -15.40 28.83 -7.66
N ILE A 894 -14.81 28.60 -6.49
CA ILE A 894 -13.68 27.68 -6.35
C ILE A 894 -14.28 26.32 -5.99
N PHE A 895 -14.32 25.41 -6.95
CA PHE A 895 -14.39 23.99 -6.62
C PHE A 895 -12.96 23.51 -6.45
N ILE A 896 -12.57 23.22 -5.21
CA ILE A 896 -11.36 22.44 -4.95
C ILE A 896 -11.73 20.99 -5.25
N SER A 897 -11.74 20.64 -6.53
CA SER A 897 -11.52 19.26 -6.91
C SER A 897 -10.04 19.01 -6.67
N ASP A 898 -9.71 18.11 -5.74
CA ASP A 898 -8.40 17.49 -5.66
C ASP A 898 -8.16 16.75 -6.99
N ILE A 899 -7.67 17.47 -8.00
CA ILE A 899 -6.93 16.88 -9.11
C ILE A 899 -5.46 17.03 -8.72
N ILE A 900 -5.01 16.14 -7.85
CA ILE A 900 -3.61 15.80 -7.60
C ILE A 900 -3.53 14.30 -7.40
#